data_AF-A0A397CY02-F1
#
_entry.id   AF-A0A397CY02-F1
#
_cell.length_a   1.000
_cell.length_b   1.000
_cell.length_c   1.000
_cell.angle_alpha   90.00
_cell.angle_beta   90.00
_cell.angle_gamma   90.00
#
_symmetry.space_group_name_H-M   'P 1'
#
loop_
_entity.id
_entity.type
_entity.pdbx_description
1 polymer ?
#
loop_
_entity_poly.entity_id
_entity_poly.type
_entity_poly.pdbx_seq_one_letter_code
_entity_poly.pdbx_strand_id
1 'polypeptide(L)'
;MSLTLYCAIVNDGSTIKVEVHASASVAELRTKIAEKMQYTFPDHELTLYLAKLPDGEWLQWSDEAVGKLRTHEVTGVIKSLLANKQMDPTSQLDNPAFNFPSSGSQQGRRIHVLVRVPSARWDEVRPHKKHKVSSTDNDDEEKDEAVEGVQGATSIPPDVIASIEGRLGLLNSQDVGGGVELGIDLIEPDFPQWFFMRQATKDVIKTCNALERVFVVLKGSPGVGKSMLVLLLAFYKALCLRTPVMLIRNRKGPGGGTSMLCLDPVNAKYWRKHDATIEELNGFRRRYKGFALYLDGFDKAFVFKHGLQNFRLLAASGQYRLKSDDVPHYRLCVVPFWSKPDLIAIGRHEGWDEAAINDKYFYSGGNLRHFLMPQHIAENAVDLAIDSIVEGMAKHLESQHGATSPHQVDTIIMSGIQPTDPVTDSNADGTTNNYVRMGQWFYAITSECALRRLAQIIPPSEFQAVWLTGHNLGDGVLKGVAFENYIHNLAMHHNKIDLKVLEYRPKMTAGVASVYTDEAFEAKAPETSGNNTVECDAAMVSMASSPVDYWRPYTRSLPTIDCVAKLTISGQEWVALIQITTRNTLNIDVEALEAYASHFPQWKCCYIALVPDKETCDGFRLSPVEPHTRVPLKVAYMPAWSAFVATKIKKY
;
A
#
# COMPACT_ATOMS: atom_id res chain seq x y z
N MET A 1 -7.33 35.33 -52.28
CA MET A 1 -6.24 34.40 -51.87
C MET A 1 -6.16 34.44 -50.35
N SER A 2 -6.11 33.31 -49.65
CA SER A 2 -5.94 33.29 -48.19
C SER A 2 -4.47 33.18 -47.80
N LEU A 3 -4.07 33.89 -46.76
CA LEU A 3 -2.78 33.80 -46.09
C LEU A 3 -2.95 33.04 -44.78
N THR A 4 -2.01 32.14 -44.49
CA THR A 4 -1.86 31.52 -43.19
C THR A 4 -0.69 32.15 -42.47
N LEU A 5 -0.96 32.94 -41.43
CA LEU A 5 0.06 33.59 -40.62
C LEU A 5 0.18 32.91 -39.27
N TYR A 6 1.41 32.74 -38.80
CA TYR A 6 1.69 32.28 -37.44
C TYR A 6 2.16 33.47 -36.61
N CYS A 7 1.47 33.73 -35.51
CA CYS A 7 1.74 34.87 -34.64
C CYS A 7 2.26 34.37 -33.29
N ALA A 8 3.18 35.10 -32.67
CA ALA A 8 3.63 34.85 -31.31
C ALA A 8 3.27 36.06 -30.41
N ILE A 9 2.65 35.78 -29.27
CA ILE A 9 2.30 36.79 -28.27
C ILE A 9 3.52 37.06 -27.40
N VAL A 10 3.97 38.31 -27.34
CA VAL A 10 5.19 38.70 -26.62
C VAL A 10 5.04 38.52 -25.11
N ASN A 11 3.83 38.67 -24.57
CA ASN A 11 3.56 38.62 -23.12
C ASN A 11 3.82 37.22 -22.52
N ASP A 12 3.39 36.16 -23.20
CA ASP A 12 3.35 34.79 -22.66
C ASP A 12 3.97 33.73 -23.59
N GLY A 13 4.48 34.14 -24.76
CA GLY A 13 5.05 33.23 -25.75
C GLY A 13 4.04 32.28 -26.40
N SER A 14 2.74 32.54 -26.26
CA SER A 14 1.67 31.81 -26.94
C SER A 14 1.80 31.99 -28.44
N THR A 15 1.62 30.90 -29.21
CA THR A 15 1.64 30.96 -30.67
C THR A 15 0.31 30.56 -31.25
N ILE A 16 -0.17 31.32 -32.23
CA ILE A 16 -1.46 31.08 -32.89
C ILE A 16 -1.32 31.08 -34.40
N LYS A 17 -2.09 30.22 -35.05
CA LYS A 17 -2.27 30.22 -36.51
C LYS A 17 -3.49 31.09 -36.84
N VAL A 18 -3.38 32.06 -37.73
CA VAL A 18 -4.48 32.91 -38.19
C VAL A 18 -4.61 32.79 -39.69
N GLU A 19 -5.83 32.53 -40.16
CA GLU A 19 -6.17 32.49 -41.59
C GLU A 19 -6.93 33.75 -41.95
N VAL A 20 -6.41 34.50 -42.92
CA VAL A 20 -6.90 35.83 -43.30
C VAL A 20 -6.80 36.02 -44.81
N HIS A 21 -7.64 36.87 -45.41
CA HIS A 21 -7.52 37.15 -46.84
C HIS A 21 -6.26 37.98 -47.12
N ALA A 22 -5.59 37.76 -48.25
CA ALA A 22 -4.35 38.46 -48.60
C ALA A 22 -4.56 39.98 -48.74
N SER A 23 -5.71 40.40 -49.27
CA SER A 23 -6.06 41.82 -49.39
C SER A 23 -6.63 42.42 -48.10
N ALA A 24 -6.66 41.66 -46.99
CA ALA A 24 -7.13 42.17 -45.71
C ALA A 24 -6.15 43.21 -45.16
N SER A 25 -6.64 44.10 -44.32
CA SER A 25 -5.79 45.07 -43.62
C SER A 25 -5.10 44.46 -42.39
N VAL A 26 -4.03 45.11 -41.93
CA VAL A 26 -3.39 44.78 -40.64
C VAL A 26 -4.39 44.95 -39.48
N ALA A 27 -5.32 45.92 -39.57
CA ALA A 27 -6.41 46.06 -38.60
C ALA A 27 -7.30 44.81 -38.53
N GLU A 28 -7.70 44.25 -39.67
CA GLU A 28 -8.49 43.01 -39.72
C GLU A 28 -7.71 41.79 -39.19
N LEU A 29 -6.41 41.71 -39.45
CA LEU A 29 -5.54 40.68 -38.83
C LEU A 29 -5.54 40.80 -37.31
N ARG A 30 -5.43 42.03 -36.80
CA ARG A 30 -5.45 42.34 -35.37
C ARG A 30 -6.78 41.95 -34.72
N THR A 31 -7.90 42.26 -35.38
CA THR A 31 -9.24 41.83 -34.93
C THR A 31 -9.33 40.31 -34.84
N LYS A 32 -8.88 39.58 -35.87
CA LYS A 32 -8.87 38.09 -35.85
C LYS A 32 -7.98 37.51 -34.74
N ILE A 33 -6.85 38.16 -34.44
CA ILE A 33 -5.97 37.76 -33.33
C ILE A 33 -6.68 37.95 -31.99
N ALA A 34 -7.30 39.11 -31.79
CA ALA A 34 -8.04 39.42 -30.55
C ALA A 34 -9.22 38.47 -30.34
N GLU A 35 -10.01 38.19 -31.38
CA GLU A 35 -11.11 37.21 -31.35
C GLU A 35 -10.62 35.80 -31.01
N LYS A 36 -9.55 35.35 -31.68
CA LYS A 36 -9.00 34.01 -31.49
C LYS A 36 -8.37 33.80 -30.11
N MET A 37 -7.80 34.85 -29.55
CA MET A 37 -7.25 34.87 -28.20
C MET A 37 -8.30 35.20 -27.12
N GLN A 38 -9.53 35.53 -27.53
CA GLN A 38 -10.62 35.92 -26.64
C GLN A 38 -10.27 37.12 -25.73
N TYR A 39 -9.56 38.11 -26.26
CA TYR A 39 -9.24 39.32 -25.51
C TYR A 39 -10.48 40.17 -25.26
N THR A 40 -10.64 40.64 -24.03
CA THR A 40 -11.81 41.41 -23.57
C THR A 40 -11.66 42.92 -23.78
N PHE A 41 -10.46 43.39 -24.15
CA PHE A 41 -10.18 44.79 -24.44
C PHE A 41 -10.23 45.07 -25.96
N PRO A 42 -10.39 46.35 -26.37
CA PRO A 42 -10.45 46.71 -27.78
C PRO A 42 -9.24 46.24 -28.58
N ASP A 43 -9.48 45.58 -29.72
CA ASP A 43 -8.44 45.02 -30.57
C ASP A 43 -7.36 46.05 -30.97
N HIS A 44 -7.73 47.34 -31.07
CA HIS A 44 -6.82 48.44 -31.37
C HIS A 44 -5.74 48.74 -30.35
N GLU A 45 -5.84 48.18 -29.16
CA GLU A 45 -4.78 48.23 -28.17
C GLU A 45 -3.62 47.25 -28.50
N LEU A 46 -3.83 46.24 -29.36
CA LEU A 46 -2.76 45.34 -29.80
C LEU A 46 -1.80 46.02 -30.79
N THR A 47 -0.50 45.84 -30.57
CA THR A 47 0.53 46.29 -31.49
C THR A 47 1.16 45.10 -32.22
N LEU A 48 1.20 45.15 -33.56
CA LEU A 48 1.76 44.08 -34.39
C LEU A 48 3.12 44.49 -34.98
N TYR A 49 4.06 43.55 -34.97
CA TYR A 49 5.41 43.72 -35.52
C TYR A 49 5.74 42.56 -36.45
N LEU A 50 6.53 42.84 -37.50
CA LEU A 50 7.02 41.80 -38.39
C LEU A 50 8.10 40.97 -37.68
N ALA A 51 7.95 39.65 -37.67
CA ALA A 51 8.91 38.74 -37.03
C ALA A 51 10.08 38.35 -37.96
N LYS A 52 10.49 39.29 -38.84
CA LYS A 52 11.56 39.10 -39.82
C LYS A 52 12.87 39.60 -39.25
N LEU A 53 13.87 38.72 -39.19
CA LEU A 53 15.21 39.00 -38.70
C LEU A 53 15.99 39.89 -39.68
N PRO A 54 17.10 40.53 -39.24
CA PRO A 54 17.89 41.43 -40.09
C PRO A 54 18.48 40.76 -41.34
N ASP A 55 18.70 39.45 -41.31
CA ASP A 55 19.18 38.64 -42.43
C ASP A 55 18.07 38.31 -43.47
N GLY A 56 16.83 38.72 -43.19
CA GLY A 56 15.68 38.48 -44.04
C GLY A 56 14.94 37.17 -43.77
N GLU A 57 15.40 36.35 -42.82
CA GLU A 57 14.73 35.12 -42.41
C GLU A 57 13.59 35.39 -41.41
N TRP A 58 12.68 34.42 -41.28
CA TRP A 58 11.60 34.47 -40.30
C TRP A 58 12.03 33.83 -38.98
N LEU A 59 11.64 34.44 -37.87
CA LEU A 59 11.81 33.89 -36.53
C LEU A 59 11.19 32.48 -36.47
N GLN A 60 11.93 31.49 -35.98
CA GLN A 60 11.45 30.11 -35.88
C GLN A 60 10.80 29.85 -34.52
N TRP A 61 9.82 28.96 -34.51
CA TRP A 61 9.17 28.48 -33.30
C TRP A 61 10.15 27.78 -32.34
N SER A 62 11.20 27.15 -32.88
CA SER A 62 12.27 26.50 -32.12
C SER A 62 13.37 27.46 -31.66
N ASP A 63 13.33 28.73 -32.06
CA ASP A 63 14.35 29.69 -31.63
C ASP A 63 14.27 29.88 -30.11
N GLU A 64 15.42 29.85 -29.45
CA GLU A 64 15.53 30.06 -28.00
C GLU A 64 14.87 31.38 -27.58
N ALA A 65 14.95 32.40 -28.43
CA ALA A 65 14.30 33.69 -28.25
C ALA A 65 12.77 33.59 -28.09
N VAL A 66 12.12 32.65 -28.79
CA VAL A 66 10.67 32.38 -28.70
C VAL A 66 10.37 31.50 -27.49
N GLY A 67 11.23 30.53 -27.20
CA GLY A 67 11.14 29.69 -26.00
C GLY A 67 11.16 30.53 -24.72
N LYS A 68 12.03 31.54 -24.66
CA LYS A 68 12.18 32.46 -23.53
C LYS A 68 10.96 33.38 -23.30
N LEU A 69 10.15 33.66 -24.34
CA LEU A 69 8.87 34.37 -24.15
C LEU A 69 7.89 33.58 -23.27
N ARG A 70 7.96 32.23 -23.29
CA ARG A 70 7.12 31.36 -22.45
C ARG A 70 7.55 31.33 -20.99
N THR A 71 8.75 31.83 -20.70
CA THR A 71 9.28 32.05 -19.36
C THR A 71 9.27 33.55 -19.00
N HIS A 72 8.52 34.36 -19.77
CA HIS A 72 8.39 35.82 -19.61
C HIS A 72 9.72 36.61 -19.73
N GLU A 73 10.72 36.03 -20.38
CA GLU A 73 11.99 36.68 -20.66
C GLU A 73 12.00 37.20 -22.11
N VAL A 74 12.03 38.52 -22.29
CA VAL A 74 12.15 39.15 -23.61
C VAL A 74 13.64 39.31 -23.95
N THR A 75 14.14 38.43 -24.82
CA THR A 75 15.55 38.41 -25.24
C THR A 75 15.94 39.63 -26.08
N GLY A 76 17.24 39.87 -26.24
CA GLY A 76 17.76 40.92 -27.12
C GLY A 76 17.24 40.83 -28.56
N VAL A 77 17.03 39.61 -29.08
CA VAL A 77 16.46 39.36 -30.42
C VAL A 77 15.00 39.80 -30.51
N ILE A 78 14.17 39.51 -29.49
CA ILE A 78 12.79 40.00 -29.50
C ILE A 78 12.75 41.52 -29.26
N LYS A 79 13.61 42.07 -28.38
CA LYS A 79 13.70 43.51 -28.16
C LYS A 79 14.06 44.27 -29.45
N SER A 80 14.98 43.76 -30.27
CA SER A 80 15.32 44.39 -31.55
C SER A 80 14.16 44.33 -32.55
N LEU A 81 13.42 43.22 -32.62
CA LEU A 81 12.22 43.11 -33.45
C LEU A 81 11.08 44.05 -33.00
N LEU A 82 10.92 44.27 -31.70
CA LEU A 82 9.94 45.21 -31.15
C LEU A 82 10.38 46.68 -31.25
N ALA A 83 11.66 46.93 -31.53
CA ALA A 83 12.17 48.26 -31.86
C ALA A 83 11.97 48.62 -33.35
N ASN A 84 11.63 47.65 -34.20
CA ASN A 84 11.27 47.91 -35.59
C ASN A 84 9.94 48.66 -35.71
N LYS A 85 9.72 49.25 -36.89
CA LYS A 85 8.48 49.97 -37.20
C LYS A 85 7.27 49.04 -37.03
N GLN A 86 6.30 49.48 -36.21
CA GLN A 86 5.02 48.80 -36.04
C GLN A 86 4.31 48.66 -37.39
N MET A 87 3.59 47.56 -37.57
CA MET A 87 2.78 47.37 -38.78
C MET A 87 1.65 48.40 -38.80
N ASP A 88 1.58 49.16 -39.89
CA ASP A 88 0.54 50.18 -40.07
C ASP A 88 -0.85 49.51 -40.21
N PRO A 89 -1.82 49.82 -39.33
CA PRO A 89 -3.16 49.23 -39.37
C PRO A 89 -3.88 49.36 -40.72
N THR A 90 -3.58 50.40 -41.51
CA THR A 90 -4.21 50.61 -42.83
C THR A 90 -3.52 49.89 -43.98
N SER A 91 -2.34 49.31 -43.76
CA SER A 91 -1.64 48.54 -44.79
C SER A 91 -2.35 47.22 -45.07
N GLN A 92 -2.41 46.82 -46.34
CA GLN A 92 -2.90 45.50 -46.76
C GLN A 92 -1.83 44.42 -46.54
N LEU A 93 -2.23 43.20 -46.23
CA LEU A 93 -1.29 42.10 -45.94
C LEU A 93 -0.53 41.62 -47.18
N ASP A 94 -1.04 41.87 -48.38
CA ASP A 94 -0.37 41.65 -49.66
C ASP A 94 0.61 42.78 -50.04
N ASN A 95 0.79 43.79 -49.17
CA ASN A 95 1.81 44.80 -49.34
C ASN A 95 3.20 44.14 -49.49
N PRO A 96 3.93 44.41 -50.58
CA PRO A 96 5.26 43.84 -50.82
C PRO A 96 6.26 44.09 -49.69
N ALA A 97 6.06 45.12 -48.86
CA ALA A 97 6.89 45.40 -47.69
C ALA A 97 6.82 44.30 -46.62
N PHE A 98 5.71 43.57 -46.50
CA PHE A 98 5.58 42.46 -45.55
C PHE A 98 6.13 41.15 -46.11
N ASN A 99 5.98 40.93 -47.42
CA ASN A 99 6.49 39.77 -48.15
C ASN A 99 6.14 38.43 -47.47
N PHE A 100 4.89 38.27 -47.02
CA PHE A 100 4.42 37.03 -46.42
C PHE A 100 4.42 35.88 -47.45
N PRO A 101 4.80 34.64 -47.05
CA PRO A 101 4.82 33.52 -47.97
C PRO A 101 3.41 33.08 -48.40
N SER A 102 3.26 32.69 -49.67
CA SER A 102 2.00 32.16 -50.21
C SER A 102 1.59 30.85 -49.53
N SER A 103 0.30 30.67 -49.28
CA SER A 103 -0.28 29.44 -48.69
C SER A 103 0.00 28.22 -49.57
N GLY A 104 1.05 27.45 -49.23
CA GLY A 104 1.45 26.25 -49.97
C GLY A 104 2.84 25.71 -49.62
N SER A 105 3.73 26.52 -49.02
CA SER A 105 5.01 26.03 -48.51
C SER A 105 4.84 25.36 -47.15
N GLN A 106 5.14 24.06 -47.04
CA GLN A 106 5.17 23.32 -45.76
C GLN A 106 6.24 23.88 -44.81
N GLN A 107 5.93 24.95 -44.07
CA GLN A 107 6.82 25.51 -43.06
C GLN A 107 6.02 25.91 -41.81
N GLY A 108 5.41 24.92 -41.16
CA GLY A 108 4.70 25.06 -39.87
C GLY A 108 5.62 25.38 -38.67
N ARG A 109 6.77 26.02 -38.90
CA ARG A 109 7.78 26.35 -37.88
C ARG A 109 8.19 27.83 -37.88
N ARG A 110 7.67 28.67 -38.79
CA ARG A 110 8.00 30.10 -38.89
C ARG A 110 6.96 30.96 -38.18
N ILE A 111 7.40 31.95 -37.40
CA ILE A 111 6.59 33.03 -36.83
C ILE A 111 6.70 34.22 -37.76
N HIS A 112 5.56 34.76 -38.16
CA HIS A 112 5.42 35.84 -39.13
C HIS A 112 5.17 37.19 -38.44
N VAL A 113 4.45 37.17 -37.32
CA VAL A 113 4.02 38.39 -36.60
C VAL A 113 4.27 38.22 -35.10
N LEU A 114 4.88 39.23 -34.48
CA LEU A 114 4.90 39.38 -33.03
C LEU A 114 3.75 40.29 -32.60
N VAL A 115 2.98 39.82 -31.62
CA VAL A 115 1.82 40.53 -31.08
C VAL A 115 2.16 41.02 -29.68
N ARG A 116 2.22 42.34 -29.50
CA ARG A 116 2.42 42.96 -28.19
C ARG A 116 1.09 43.40 -27.62
N VAL A 117 0.77 42.85 -26.45
CA VAL A 117 -0.33 43.33 -25.61
C VAL A 117 0.19 44.51 -24.77
N PRO A 118 -0.59 45.59 -24.55
CA PRO A 118 -0.18 46.67 -23.67
C PRO A 118 0.09 46.17 -22.25
N SER A 119 1.13 46.70 -21.61
CA SER A 119 1.51 46.30 -20.24
C SER A 119 0.37 46.46 -19.24
N ALA A 120 -0.45 47.52 -19.37
CA ALA A 120 -1.63 47.75 -18.53
C ALA A 120 -2.70 46.64 -18.63
N ARG A 121 -2.70 45.88 -19.73
CA ARG A 121 -3.66 44.81 -20.00
C ARG A 121 -3.06 43.42 -19.79
N TRP A 122 -1.78 43.30 -19.43
CA TRP A 122 -1.13 42.00 -19.25
C TRP A 122 -1.85 41.12 -18.24
N ASP A 123 -2.47 41.71 -17.22
CA ASP A 123 -3.25 41.00 -16.21
C ASP A 123 -4.64 40.56 -16.69
N GLU A 124 -5.23 41.25 -17.69
CA GLU A 124 -6.53 40.90 -18.30
C GLU A 124 -6.42 39.72 -19.27
N VAL A 125 -5.25 39.55 -19.90
CA VAL A 125 -5.00 38.46 -20.86
C VAL A 125 -4.13 37.34 -20.30
N ARG A 126 -3.66 37.48 -19.06
CA ARG A 126 -3.16 36.35 -18.28
C ARG A 126 -4.34 35.46 -17.92
N PRO A 127 -4.23 34.12 -18.01
CA PRO A 127 -5.22 33.22 -17.44
C PRO A 127 -5.35 33.45 -15.91
N HIS A 128 -6.31 34.29 -15.54
CA HIS A 128 -6.90 34.64 -14.24
C HIS A 128 -6.02 34.71 -12.98
N LYS A 129 -5.82 35.95 -12.49
CA LYS A 129 -5.93 36.33 -11.06
C LYS A 129 -7.04 37.40 -10.97
N LYS A 130 -8.11 37.15 -10.21
CA LYS A 130 -9.17 38.14 -9.96
C LYS A 130 -8.69 39.19 -8.93
N HIS A 131 -9.02 40.45 -9.19
CA HIS A 131 -8.83 41.61 -8.31
C HIS A 131 -9.56 41.47 -6.96
N LYS A 132 -8.98 42.06 -5.91
CA LYS A 132 -9.73 42.59 -4.76
C LYS A 132 -9.47 44.10 -4.69
N VAL A 133 -10.57 44.85 -4.77
CA VAL A 133 -10.64 46.31 -4.62
C VAL A 133 -10.50 46.66 -3.14
N SER A 134 -9.89 47.83 -2.91
CA SER A 134 -9.62 48.51 -1.64
C SER A 134 -10.84 48.71 -0.73
N SER A 135 -10.64 48.56 0.58
CA SER A 135 -11.12 49.54 1.54
C SER A 135 -10.20 49.55 2.77
N THR A 136 -10.04 50.75 3.28
CA THR A 136 -9.12 51.27 4.29
C THR A 136 -9.36 50.76 5.72
N ASP A 137 -8.24 50.81 6.45
CA ASP A 137 -8.04 51.11 7.87
C ASP A 137 -8.43 50.12 8.97
N ASN A 138 -7.35 49.75 9.67
CA ASN A 138 -7.15 49.56 11.10
C ASN A 138 -7.40 48.21 11.78
N ASP A 139 -6.37 47.92 12.57
CA ASP A 139 -6.25 47.09 13.75
C ASP A 139 -5.78 45.64 13.58
N ASP A 140 -4.67 45.42 14.29
CA ASP A 140 -3.78 44.27 14.37
C ASP A 140 -4.51 42.94 14.57
N GLU A 141 -4.32 42.00 13.65
CA GLU A 141 -4.31 40.58 13.96
C GLU A 141 -3.50 39.82 12.89
N GLU A 142 -2.56 39.04 13.39
CA GLU A 142 -1.52 38.25 12.74
C GLU A 142 -2.10 37.42 11.57
N LYS A 143 -1.83 37.83 10.33
CA LYS A 143 -2.20 37.08 9.13
C LYS A 143 -1.08 36.15 8.71
N ASP A 144 -1.33 34.85 8.86
CA ASP A 144 -0.60 33.78 8.20
C ASP A 144 -0.29 34.13 6.73
N GLU A 145 0.99 34.09 6.37
CA GLU A 145 1.46 34.32 5.02
C GLU A 145 0.87 33.28 4.06
N ALA A 146 -0.19 33.68 3.35
CA ALA A 146 -0.78 32.90 2.27
C ALA A 146 0.27 32.68 1.16
N VAL A 147 0.56 31.41 0.85
CA VAL A 147 1.45 31.03 -0.26
C VAL A 147 0.89 31.61 -1.57
N GLU A 148 1.64 32.51 -2.20
CA GLU A 148 1.20 33.20 -3.42
C GLU A 148 0.74 32.20 -4.51
N GLY A 149 -0.58 32.17 -4.76
CA GLY A 149 -1.17 31.54 -5.94
C GLY A 149 -1.89 30.21 -5.75
N VAL A 150 -1.99 29.67 -4.52
CA VAL A 150 -2.84 28.48 -4.23
C VAL A 150 -3.81 28.82 -3.12
N GLN A 151 -5.06 29.15 -3.47
CA GLN A 151 -6.09 29.53 -2.51
C GLN A 151 -6.38 28.37 -1.53
N GLY A 152 -6.41 28.66 -0.22
CA GLY A 152 -6.63 27.64 0.82
C GLY A 152 -5.46 26.69 1.08
N ALA A 153 -4.24 27.04 0.62
CA ALA A 153 -3.02 26.37 1.03
C ALA A 153 -2.42 27.05 2.27
N THR A 154 -1.90 26.24 3.19
CA THR A 154 -1.23 26.66 4.42
C THR A 154 0.28 26.51 4.23
N SER A 155 1.04 27.58 4.49
CA SER A 155 2.50 27.53 4.53
C SER A 155 2.96 26.64 5.69
N ILE A 156 4.04 25.87 5.50
CA ILE A 156 4.61 25.03 6.56
C ILE A 156 5.78 25.80 7.18
N PRO A 157 5.80 25.98 8.51
CA PRO A 157 6.87 26.69 9.19
C PRO A 157 8.27 26.10 8.91
N PRO A 158 9.31 26.92 8.65
CA PRO A 158 10.66 26.44 8.36
C PRO A 158 11.29 25.60 9.47
N ASP A 159 10.98 25.88 10.73
CA ASP A 159 11.44 25.13 11.90
C ASP A 159 10.86 23.71 11.95
N VAL A 160 9.59 23.55 11.56
CA VAL A 160 8.96 22.23 11.39
C VAL A 160 9.69 21.44 10.30
N ILE A 161 9.97 22.06 9.15
CA ILE A 161 10.72 21.42 8.06
C ILE A 161 12.14 21.02 8.51
N ALA A 162 12.85 21.91 9.20
CA ALA A 162 14.20 21.65 9.69
C ALA A 162 14.23 20.51 10.73
N SER A 163 13.24 20.45 11.62
CA SER A 163 13.07 19.35 12.58
C SER A 163 12.91 18.01 11.86
N ILE A 164 12.01 17.94 10.87
CA ILE A 164 11.77 16.71 10.10
C ILE A 164 13.02 16.30 9.31
N GLU A 165 13.71 17.25 8.67
CA GLU A 165 14.94 17.00 7.91
C GLU A 165 16.02 16.37 8.80
N GLY A 166 16.25 16.94 9.99
CA GLY A 166 17.24 16.44 10.94
C GLY A 166 16.97 14.99 11.37
N ARG A 167 15.69 14.65 11.63
CA ARG A 167 15.29 13.30 12.04
C ARG A 167 15.37 12.30 10.89
N LEU A 168 15.01 12.71 9.68
CA LEU A 168 15.13 11.87 8.47
C LEU A 168 16.59 11.58 8.10
N GLY A 169 17.52 12.50 8.37
CA GLY A 169 18.95 12.29 8.18
C GLY A 169 19.49 11.08 8.96
N LEU A 170 18.85 10.74 10.08
CA LEU A 170 19.21 9.61 10.94
C LEU A 170 18.56 8.28 10.52
N LEU A 171 17.66 8.29 9.53
CA LEU A 171 16.87 7.12 9.15
C LEU A 171 17.74 5.95 8.65
N ASN A 172 18.82 6.24 7.93
CA ASN A 172 19.74 5.21 7.42
C ASN A 172 20.56 4.54 8.53
N SER A 173 20.79 5.24 9.64
CA SER A 173 21.50 4.72 10.83
C SER A 173 20.59 4.06 11.86
N GLN A 174 19.27 4.13 11.70
CA GLN A 174 18.32 3.50 12.63
C GLN A 174 18.43 1.97 12.58
N ASP A 175 18.48 1.33 13.73
CA ASP A 175 18.52 -0.12 13.82
C ASP A 175 17.15 -0.75 13.52
N VAL A 176 17.18 -1.98 12.98
CA VAL A 176 15.95 -2.75 12.77
C VAL A 176 15.40 -3.19 14.12
N GLY A 177 14.09 -3.08 14.30
CA GLY A 177 13.41 -3.38 15.57
C GLY A 177 13.30 -2.18 16.51
N GLY A 178 13.90 -1.04 16.15
CA GLY A 178 13.71 0.24 16.84
C GLY A 178 12.60 1.08 16.22
N GLY A 179 12.26 2.19 16.88
CA GLY A 179 11.41 3.20 16.27
C GLY A 179 11.87 4.62 16.58
N VAL A 180 11.44 5.54 15.73
CA VAL A 180 11.89 6.94 15.72
C VAL A 180 10.70 7.86 15.53
N GLU A 181 10.70 8.98 16.24
CA GLU A 181 9.73 10.04 15.99
C GLU A 181 10.16 10.86 14.79
N LEU A 182 9.41 10.84 13.69
CA LEU A 182 9.81 11.54 12.46
C LEU A 182 9.30 12.98 12.39
N GLY A 183 8.28 13.33 13.18
CA GLY A 183 7.62 14.64 13.13
C GLY A 183 6.78 14.87 11.86
N ILE A 184 6.60 13.84 11.02
CA ILE A 184 5.77 13.91 9.80
C ILE A 184 4.31 14.17 10.17
N ASP A 185 3.86 13.71 11.34
CA ASP A 185 2.53 13.92 11.89
C ASP A 185 2.19 15.41 12.10
N LEU A 186 3.21 16.27 12.28
CA LEU A 186 3.02 17.72 12.35
C LEU A 186 2.48 18.33 11.04
N ILE A 187 2.66 17.63 9.92
CA ILE A 187 2.16 18.04 8.58
C ILE A 187 1.04 17.10 8.12
N GLU A 188 1.13 15.82 8.43
CA GLU A 188 0.22 14.74 8.04
C GLU A 188 -0.36 14.07 9.29
N PRO A 189 -1.37 14.67 9.94
CA PRO A 189 -1.83 14.26 11.29
C PRO A 189 -2.46 12.88 11.34
N ASP A 190 -2.77 12.26 10.19
CA ASP A 190 -3.23 10.87 10.09
C ASP A 190 -2.08 9.84 10.16
N PHE A 191 -0.83 10.28 10.36
CA PHE A 191 0.34 9.41 10.48
C PHE A 191 0.82 9.25 11.93
N PRO A 192 1.48 8.12 12.23
CA PRO A 192 1.97 7.87 13.57
C PRO A 192 3.14 8.81 13.91
N GLN A 193 3.13 9.33 15.13
CA GLN A 193 4.27 10.04 15.73
C GLN A 193 5.51 9.14 15.75
N TRP A 194 5.33 7.89 16.18
CA TRP A 194 6.39 6.91 16.29
C TRP A 194 6.42 5.96 15.09
N PHE A 195 7.52 5.97 14.35
CA PHE A 195 7.73 5.11 13.19
C PHE A 195 8.62 3.92 13.54
N PHE A 196 8.07 2.71 13.44
CA PHE A 196 8.83 1.47 13.63
C PHE A 196 9.63 1.05 12.40
N MET A 197 10.92 0.81 12.57
CA MET A 197 11.86 0.40 11.52
C MET A 197 11.96 -1.13 11.46
N ARG A 198 11.27 -1.76 10.50
CA ARG A 198 11.45 -3.19 10.18
C ARG A 198 12.41 -3.41 9.01
N GLN A 199 12.96 -4.62 8.88
CA GLN A 199 13.89 -4.96 7.79
C GLN A 199 13.28 -4.69 6.41
N ALA A 200 12.02 -5.09 6.20
CA ALA A 200 11.31 -4.86 4.93
C ALA A 200 11.23 -3.38 4.53
N THR A 201 11.15 -2.46 5.50
CA THR A 201 11.17 -1.01 5.22
C THR A 201 12.50 -0.61 4.62
N LYS A 202 13.63 -0.99 5.25
CA LYS A 202 14.98 -0.68 4.75
C LYS A 202 15.18 -1.24 3.34
N ASP A 203 14.78 -2.49 3.12
CA ASP A 203 14.94 -3.15 1.84
C ASP A 203 14.08 -2.51 0.75
N VAL A 204 12.82 -2.16 1.03
CA VAL A 204 11.95 -1.47 0.07
C VAL A 204 12.48 -0.07 -0.25
N ILE A 205 12.99 0.67 0.74
CA ILE A 205 13.62 1.98 0.50
C ILE A 205 14.83 1.82 -0.42
N LYS A 206 15.74 0.89 -0.10
CA LYS A 206 16.91 0.57 -0.93
C LYS A 206 16.49 0.18 -2.36
N THR A 207 15.46 -0.64 -2.49
CA THR A 207 14.87 -1.07 -3.76
C THR A 207 14.38 0.12 -4.58
N CYS A 208 13.58 1.00 -3.98
CA CYS A 208 13.01 2.15 -4.67
C CYS A 208 14.10 3.15 -5.11
N ASN A 209 15.14 3.34 -4.29
CA ASN A 209 16.30 4.16 -4.64
C ASN A 209 17.11 3.56 -5.80
N ALA A 210 17.25 2.23 -5.88
CA ALA A 210 17.90 1.59 -7.03
C ALA A 210 17.09 1.72 -8.34
N LEU A 211 15.77 1.92 -8.26
CA LEU A 211 14.86 2.06 -9.41
C LEU A 211 14.67 3.51 -9.88
N GLU A 212 15.63 4.38 -9.59
CA GLU A 212 15.54 5.83 -9.80
C GLU A 212 15.35 6.30 -11.26
N ARG A 213 15.19 5.42 -12.25
CA ARG A 213 14.85 5.82 -13.64
C ARG A 213 13.50 5.29 -14.11
N VAL A 214 12.74 4.64 -13.23
CA VAL A 214 11.47 3.99 -13.57
C VAL A 214 10.35 4.49 -12.65
N PHE A 215 9.10 4.33 -13.09
CA PHE A 215 7.93 4.58 -12.27
C PHE A 215 7.63 3.36 -11.40
N VAL A 216 7.60 3.53 -10.08
CA VAL A 216 7.48 2.41 -9.13
C VAL A 216 6.08 2.37 -8.53
N VAL A 217 5.49 1.19 -8.49
CA VAL A 217 4.21 0.94 -7.79
C VAL A 217 4.47 0.05 -6.58
N LEU A 218 4.31 0.61 -5.39
CA LEU A 218 4.28 -0.15 -4.15
C LEU A 218 2.96 -0.93 -4.10
N LYS A 219 3.07 -2.25 -4.17
CA LYS A 219 1.95 -3.17 -4.21
C LYS A 219 1.88 -3.93 -2.88
N GLY A 220 0.67 -4.15 -2.37
CA GLY A 220 0.47 -5.02 -1.21
C GLY A 220 -0.88 -4.79 -0.55
N SER A 221 -1.24 -5.65 0.37
CA SER A 221 -2.53 -5.63 1.07
C SER A 221 -2.71 -4.36 1.91
N PRO A 222 -3.95 -3.95 2.22
CA PRO A 222 -4.19 -2.88 3.17
C PRO A 222 -3.45 -3.14 4.50
N GLY A 223 -2.93 -2.08 5.14
CA GLY A 223 -2.23 -2.20 6.44
C GLY A 223 -0.74 -2.59 6.40
N VAL A 224 -0.15 -2.95 5.25
CA VAL A 224 1.30 -3.29 5.18
C VAL A 224 2.27 -2.10 5.23
N GLY A 225 1.77 -0.87 5.43
CA GLY A 225 2.62 0.33 5.56
C GLY A 225 2.98 1.06 4.26
N LYS A 226 2.32 0.77 3.13
CA LYS A 226 2.61 1.40 1.82
C LYS A 226 2.52 2.93 1.85
N SER A 227 1.45 3.49 2.41
CA SER A 227 1.23 4.94 2.49
C SER A 227 2.36 5.60 3.28
N MET A 228 2.79 4.98 4.38
CA MET A 228 3.93 5.47 5.17
C MET A 228 5.23 5.46 4.37
N LEU A 229 5.50 4.41 3.59
CA LEU A 229 6.67 4.36 2.70
C LEU A 229 6.64 5.45 1.62
N VAL A 230 5.46 5.76 1.06
CA VAL A 230 5.30 6.85 0.08
C VAL A 230 5.64 8.20 0.72
N LEU A 231 5.10 8.49 1.90
CA LEU A 231 5.41 9.72 2.63
C LEU A 231 6.89 9.79 2.99
N LEU A 232 7.43 8.74 3.60
CA LEU A 232 8.82 8.67 4.04
C LEU A 232 9.78 8.94 2.88
N LEU A 233 9.56 8.30 1.73
CA LEU A 233 10.37 8.53 0.52
C LEU A 233 10.14 9.92 -0.08
N ALA A 234 8.92 10.46 -0.06
CA ALA A 234 8.62 11.81 -0.54
C ALA A 234 9.38 12.87 0.28
N PHE A 235 9.30 12.80 1.60
CA PHE A 235 10.01 13.69 2.51
C PHE A 235 11.53 13.51 2.43
N TYR A 236 12.03 12.28 2.41
CA TYR A 236 13.47 12.00 2.28
C TYR A 236 14.04 12.56 0.96
N LYS A 237 13.33 12.37 -0.16
CA LYS A 237 13.76 12.89 -1.47
C LYS A 237 13.73 14.41 -1.51
N ALA A 238 12.73 15.03 -0.87
CA ALA A 238 12.65 16.48 -0.79
C ALA A 238 13.71 17.09 0.12
N LEU A 239 13.77 16.66 1.38
CA LEU A 239 14.55 17.35 2.40
C LEU A 239 16.02 16.91 2.38
N CYS A 240 16.29 15.61 2.29
CA CYS A 240 17.65 15.09 2.32
C CYS A 240 18.33 15.11 0.94
N LEU A 241 17.58 14.83 -0.13
CA LEU A 241 18.12 14.79 -1.51
C LEU A 241 17.77 16.02 -2.36
N ARG A 242 17.17 17.04 -1.75
CA ARG A 242 16.89 18.35 -2.37
C ARG A 242 16.13 18.27 -3.70
N THR A 243 15.29 17.26 -3.86
CA THR A 243 14.46 17.06 -5.05
C THR A 243 13.08 17.69 -4.85
N PRO A 244 12.58 18.59 -5.73
CA PRO A 244 11.21 19.08 -5.64
C PRO A 244 10.20 17.94 -5.71
N VAL A 245 9.34 17.82 -4.70
CA VAL A 245 8.36 16.73 -4.57
C VAL A 245 6.96 17.27 -4.40
N MET A 246 6.02 16.65 -5.12
CA MET A 246 4.59 16.83 -4.92
C MET A 246 3.98 15.51 -4.49
N LEU A 247 3.47 15.48 -3.27
CA LEU A 247 2.73 14.36 -2.73
C LEU A 247 1.24 14.65 -2.88
N ILE A 248 0.53 13.77 -3.59
CA ILE A 248 -0.92 13.81 -3.71
C ILE A 248 -1.48 12.57 -3.04
N ARG A 249 -2.46 12.76 -2.15
CA ARG A 249 -3.09 11.67 -1.42
C ARG A 249 -4.60 11.72 -1.58
N ASN A 250 -5.23 10.56 -1.67
CA ASN A 250 -6.67 10.43 -1.54
C ASN A 250 -7.02 9.75 -0.22
N ARG A 251 -7.53 10.53 0.73
CA ARG A 251 -7.86 10.05 2.08
C ARG A 251 -9.31 9.55 2.10
N LYS A 252 -9.51 8.34 2.60
CA LYS A 252 -10.86 7.76 2.79
C LYS A 252 -11.38 8.08 4.20
N GLY A 253 -12.69 8.28 4.35
CA GLY A 253 -13.37 8.49 5.63
C GLY A 253 -14.02 9.88 5.78
N PRO A 254 -14.61 10.18 6.97
CA PRO A 254 -15.17 11.50 7.27
C PRO A 254 -14.08 12.59 7.19
N GLY A 255 -14.34 13.67 6.44
CA GLY A 255 -13.32 14.70 6.15
C GLY A 255 -12.21 14.22 5.19
N GLY A 256 -12.40 13.06 4.55
CA GLY A 256 -11.54 12.54 3.51
C GLY A 256 -11.71 13.30 2.19
N GLY A 257 -10.62 13.37 1.43
CA GLY A 257 -10.54 14.15 0.21
C GLY A 257 -9.17 14.00 -0.44
N THR A 258 -9.03 14.59 -1.62
CA THR A 258 -7.73 14.67 -2.28
C THR A 258 -6.92 15.79 -1.65
N SER A 259 -5.77 15.49 -1.06
CA SER A 259 -4.86 16.48 -0.48
C SER A 259 -3.59 16.61 -1.31
N MET A 260 -2.95 17.78 -1.22
CA MET A 260 -1.71 18.09 -1.92
C MET A 260 -0.69 18.67 -0.94
N LEU A 261 0.49 18.09 -0.91
CA LEU A 261 1.65 18.58 -0.17
C LEU A 261 2.75 18.88 -1.18
N CYS A 262 3.28 20.10 -1.14
CA CYS A 262 4.38 20.54 -1.98
C CYS A 262 5.60 20.80 -1.12
N LEU A 263 6.69 20.12 -1.46
CA LEU A 263 7.99 20.28 -0.82
C LEU A 263 8.97 20.76 -1.89
N ASP A 264 9.24 22.06 -1.91
CA ASP A 264 10.18 22.70 -2.85
C ASP A 264 11.43 23.19 -2.10
N PRO A 265 12.40 22.30 -1.87
CA PRO A 265 13.64 22.64 -1.18
C PRO A 265 14.54 23.58 -1.98
N VAL A 266 14.32 23.73 -3.30
CA VAL A 266 15.13 24.58 -4.17
C VAL A 266 14.76 26.05 -3.95
N ASN A 267 13.46 26.33 -3.77
CA ASN A 267 12.95 27.67 -3.52
C ASN A 267 12.60 27.93 -2.04
N ALA A 268 12.88 26.97 -1.14
CA ALA A 268 12.48 26.99 0.27
C ALA A 268 10.97 27.24 0.46
N LYS A 269 10.13 26.61 -0.39
CA LYS A 269 8.68 26.74 -0.35
C LYS A 269 8.04 25.42 0.03
N TYR A 270 7.36 25.42 1.17
CA TYR A 270 6.69 24.24 1.71
C TYR A 270 5.28 24.62 2.09
N TRP A 271 4.30 23.91 1.55
CA TRP A 271 2.90 24.20 1.84
C TRP A 271 2.01 22.99 1.61
N ARG A 272 0.87 23.02 2.29
CA ARG A 272 -0.12 21.97 2.31
C ARG A 272 -1.49 22.50 1.93
N LYS A 273 -2.24 21.73 1.15
CA LYS A 273 -3.66 21.95 0.89
C LYS A 273 -4.43 20.67 1.22
N HIS A 274 -5.33 20.77 2.19
CA HIS A 274 -6.06 19.61 2.70
C HIS A 274 -7.12 19.08 1.73
N ASP A 275 -7.77 20.00 1.00
CA ASP A 275 -8.83 19.71 0.03
C ASP A 275 -8.50 20.36 -1.32
N ALA A 276 -7.89 19.57 -2.19
CA ALA A 276 -7.49 19.92 -3.55
C ALA A 276 -8.43 19.27 -4.56
N THR A 277 -9.00 20.09 -5.43
CA THR A 277 -9.77 19.65 -6.60
C THR A 277 -8.84 19.16 -7.71
N ILE A 278 -9.39 18.37 -8.64
CA ILE A 278 -8.64 17.90 -9.81
C ILE A 278 -8.21 19.06 -10.71
N GLU A 279 -9.04 20.09 -10.83
CA GLU A 279 -8.73 21.31 -11.56
C GLU A 279 -7.52 22.02 -10.95
N GLU A 280 -7.45 22.13 -9.63
CA GLU A 280 -6.33 22.73 -8.91
C GLU A 280 -5.05 21.91 -9.06
N LEU A 281 -5.14 20.57 -8.97
CA LEU A 281 -4.00 19.68 -9.22
C LEU A 281 -3.44 19.87 -10.65
N ASN A 282 -4.32 19.91 -11.65
CA ASN A 282 -3.93 20.12 -13.04
C ASN A 282 -3.42 21.54 -13.30
N GLY A 283 -3.98 22.55 -12.63
CA GLY A 283 -3.49 23.92 -12.65
C GLY A 283 -2.07 24.01 -12.08
N PHE A 284 -1.85 23.41 -10.92
CA PHE A 284 -0.55 23.39 -10.26
C PHE A 284 0.49 22.66 -11.11
N ARG A 285 0.19 21.46 -11.62
CA ARG A 285 1.12 20.68 -12.46
C ARG A 285 1.48 21.37 -13.77
N ARG A 286 0.59 22.19 -14.33
CA ARG A 286 0.90 23.02 -15.51
C ARG A 286 1.86 24.16 -15.17
N ARG A 287 1.70 24.76 -13.98
CA ARG A 287 2.47 25.91 -13.51
C ARG A 287 3.85 25.53 -12.96
N TYR A 288 3.95 24.41 -12.26
CA TYR A 288 5.16 23.98 -11.56
C TYR A 288 5.70 22.69 -12.20
N LYS A 289 6.62 22.85 -13.16
CA LYS A 289 7.32 21.75 -13.83
C LYS A 289 8.52 21.27 -13.01
N GLY A 290 8.89 20.00 -13.17
CA GLY A 290 10.09 19.43 -12.54
C GLY A 290 9.85 18.77 -11.16
N PHE A 291 8.63 18.80 -10.63
CA PHE A 291 8.29 18.11 -9.39
C PHE A 291 8.15 16.60 -9.61
N ALA A 292 8.84 15.82 -8.79
CA ALA A 292 8.64 14.39 -8.72
C ALA A 292 7.31 14.09 -8.00
N LEU A 293 6.46 13.29 -8.65
CA LEU A 293 5.09 13.06 -8.18
C LEU A 293 4.99 11.77 -7.36
N TYR A 294 4.50 11.88 -6.12
CA TYR A 294 4.27 10.76 -5.20
C TYR A 294 2.77 10.64 -4.96
N LEU A 295 2.22 9.43 -5.12
CA LEU A 295 0.78 9.19 -5.11
C LEU A 295 0.40 8.15 -4.06
N ASP A 296 -0.63 8.46 -3.28
CA ASP A 296 -1.19 7.56 -2.26
C ASP A 296 -2.73 7.52 -2.34
N GLY A 297 -3.31 6.32 -2.23
CA GLY A 297 -4.78 6.15 -2.17
C GLY A 297 -5.53 6.19 -3.50
N PHE A 298 -4.84 6.16 -4.64
CA PHE A 298 -5.46 6.18 -5.97
C PHE A 298 -5.41 4.81 -6.67
N ASP A 299 -6.47 4.48 -7.40
CA ASP A 299 -6.46 3.34 -8.32
C ASP A 299 -5.87 3.73 -9.69
N LYS A 300 -5.59 2.70 -10.50
CA LYS A 300 -5.03 2.89 -11.84
C LYS A 300 -5.93 3.72 -12.75
N ALA A 301 -7.24 3.48 -12.73
CA ALA A 301 -8.17 4.16 -13.62
C ALA A 301 -8.17 5.66 -13.36
N PHE A 302 -8.18 6.05 -12.08
CA PHE A 302 -8.08 7.43 -11.64
C PHE A 302 -6.76 8.08 -12.10
N VAL A 303 -5.62 7.43 -11.84
CA VAL A 303 -4.30 7.95 -12.21
C VAL A 303 -4.23 8.29 -13.70
N PHE A 304 -4.69 7.38 -14.57
CA PHE A 304 -4.64 7.57 -16.02
C PHE A 304 -5.69 8.58 -16.50
N LYS A 305 -6.91 8.55 -15.97
CA LYS A 305 -7.98 9.50 -16.33
C LYS A 305 -7.59 10.95 -16.05
N HIS A 306 -6.81 11.18 -15.00
CA HIS A 306 -6.43 12.52 -14.55
C HIS A 306 -4.99 12.91 -14.90
N GLY A 307 -4.34 12.19 -15.81
CA GLY A 307 -3.02 12.59 -16.32
C GLY A 307 -1.87 12.41 -15.30
N LEU A 308 -2.07 11.64 -14.24
CA LEU A 308 -1.12 11.43 -13.14
C LEU A 308 -0.12 10.30 -13.42
N GLN A 309 -0.10 9.70 -14.62
CA GLN A 309 0.67 8.50 -14.95
C GLN A 309 2.20 8.68 -14.90
N ASN A 310 2.71 9.91 -14.96
CA ASN A 310 4.14 10.21 -14.82
C ASN A 310 4.55 10.35 -13.34
N PHE A 311 4.07 9.44 -12.49
CA PHE A 311 4.41 9.42 -11.07
C PHE A 311 5.74 8.75 -10.82
N ARG A 312 6.47 9.21 -9.81
CA ARG A 312 7.67 8.53 -9.33
C ARG A 312 7.34 7.29 -8.52
N LEU A 313 6.40 7.42 -7.59
CA LEU A 313 5.99 6.36 -6.69
C LEU A 313 4.48 6.38 -6.49
N LEU A 314 3.84 5.22 -6.56
CA LEU A 314 2.41 5.04 -6.30
C LEU A 314 2.19 3.92 -5.27
N ALA A 315 1.48 4.19 -4.19
CA ALA A 315 0.92 3.13 -3.34
C ALA A 315 -0.40 2.63 -3.91
N ALA A 316 -0.47 1.34 -4.26
CA ALA A 316 -1.65 0.70 -4.83
C ALA A 316 -2.06 -0.58 -4.07
N SER A 317 -3.33 -0.97 -4.20
CA SER A 317 -3.84 -2.24 -3.65
C SER A 317 -3.05 -3.46 -4.17
N GLY A 318 -3.06 -4.54 -3.39
CA GLY A 318 -2.55 -5.86 -3.78
C GLY A 318 -3.17 -6.41 -5.06
N GLN A 319 -4.32 -5.88 -5.50
CA GLN A 319 -4.98 -6.27 -6.74
C GLN A 319 -4.54 -5.45 -7.97
N TYR A 320 -3.59 -4.51 -7.83
CA TYR A 320 -3.12 -3.71 -8.95
C TYR A 320 -2.53 -4.59 -10.08
N ARG A 321 -3.04 -4.41 -11.30
CA ARG A 321 -2.61 -5.16 -12.50
C ARG A 321 -1.88 -4.25 -13.50
N LEU A 322 -0.65 -4.63 -13.84
CA LEU A 322 0.04 -4.10 -15.02
C LEU A 322 -0.48 -4.81 -16.27
N LYS A 323 -0.72 -4.04 -17.33
CA LYS A 323 -0.90 -4.61 -18.66
C LYS A 323 0.48 -4.88 -19.27
N SER A 324 0.57 -5.75 -20.27
CA SER A 324 1.82 -6.05 -21.00
C SER A 324 2.55 -4.78 -21.43
N ASP A 325 1.80 -3.81 -21.94
CA ASP A 325 2.33 -2.58 -22.53
C ASP A 325 2.85 -1.60 -21.45
N ASP A 326 2.47 -1.82 -20.19
CA ASP A 326 2.96 -1.04 -19.05
C ASP A 326 4.30 -1.59 -18.52
N VAL A 327 4.64 -2.85 -18.81
CA VAL A 327 5.83 -3.52 -18.25
C VAL A 327 7.13 -2.80 -18.57
N PRO A 328 7.34 -2.15 -19.73
CA PRO A 328 8.55 -1.36 -19.97
C PRO A 328 8.66 -0.10 -19.11
N HIS A 329 7.54 0.48 -18.68
CA HIS A 329 7.47 1.81 -18.06
C HIS A 329 7.31 1.78 -16.54
N TYR A 330 6.73 0.71 -16.00
CA TYR A 330 6.44 0.58 -14.58
C TYR A 330 7.14 -0.63 -13.97
N ARG A 331 7.49 -0.52 -12.68
CA ARG A 331 7.99 -1.64 -11.86
C ARG A 331 7.08 -1.81 -10.65
N LEU A 332 6.62 -3.03 -10.43
CA LEU A 332 5.94 -3.37 -9.19
C LEU A 332 7.01 -3.70 -8.13
N CYS A 333 6.80 -3.16 -6.93
CA CYS A 333 7.59 -3.46 -5.75
C CYS A 333 6.62 -3.91 -4.65
N VAL A 334 6.71 -5.17 -4.21
CA VAL A 334 5.80 -5.68 -3.19
C VAL A 334 6.24 -5.21 -1.79
N VAL A 335 5.28 -4.82 -0.97
CA VAL A 335 5.51 -4.51 0.45
C VAL A 335 4.94 -5.67 1.27
N PRO A 336 5.79 -6.47 1.94
CA PRO A 336 5.33 -7.67 2.64
C PRO A 336 4.53 -7.32 3.90
N PHE A 337 3.71 -8.27 4.36
CA PHE A 337 2.98 -8.15 5.63
C PHE A 337 3.90 -8.04 6.85
N TRP A 338 3.33 -7.65 7.98
CA TRP A 338 4.06 -7.47 9.25
C TRP A 338 4.30 -8.81 9.94
N SER A 339 5.54 -9.08 10.33
CA SER A 339 5.87 -10.29 11.09
C SER A 339 5.30 -10.19 12.51
N LYS A 340 5.00 -11.32 13.16
CA LYS A 340 4.57 -11.30 14.57
C LYS A 340 5.61 -10.65 15.49
N PRO A 341 6.94 -10.89 15.36
CA PRO A 341 7.94 -10.17 16.15
C PRO A 341 7.87 -8.66 16.01
N ASP A 342 7.66 -8.13 14.79
CA ASP A 342 7.48 -6.68 14.58
C ASP A 342 6.25 -6.17 15.32
N LEU A 343 5.12 -6.89 15.23
CA LEU A 343 3.87 -6.51 15.89
C LEU A 343 3.95 -6.62 17.42
N ILE A 344 4.71 -7.57 17.96
CA ILE A 344 5.01 -7.65 19.40
C ILE A 344 5.78 -6.41 19.85
N ALA A 345 6.80 -6.00 19.09
CA ALA A 345 7.58 -4.81 19.42
C ALA A 345 6.70 -3.54 19.41
N ILE A 346 5.82 -3.41 18.41
CA ILE A 346 4.85 -2.31 18.34
C ILE A 346 3.86 -2.37 19.51
N GLY A 347 3.27 -3.53 19.80
CA GLY A 347 2.31 -3.65 20.90
C GLY A 347 2.92 -3.35 22.27
N ARG A 348 4.19 -3.73 22.49
CA ARG A 348 4.93 -3.35 23.70
C ARG A 348 5.17 -1.85 23.79
N HIS A 349 5.40 -1.17 22.66
CA HIS A 349 5.52 0.28 22.61
C HIS A 349 4.19 0.97 22.99
N GLU A 350 3.06 0.41 22.56
CA GLU A 350 1.71 0.85 22.96
C GLU A 350 1.35 0.50 24.43
N GLY A 351 2.26 -0.13 25.18
CA GLY A 351 2.04 -0.52 26.56
C GLY A 351 1.12 -1.72 26.75
N TRP A 352 0.88 -2.51 25.70
CA TRP A 352 0.04 -3.71 25.79
C TRP A 352 0.81 -4.89 26.40
N ASP A 353 0.10 -5.68 27.19
CA ASP A 353 0.61 -6.95 27.69
C ASP A 353 0.59 -8.04 26.60
N GLU A 354 1.20 -9.18 26.91
CA GLU A 354 1.30 -10.29 25.96
C GLU A 354 -0.06 -10.88 25.57
N ALA A 355 -1.03 -10.89 26.48
CA ALA A 355 -2.37 -11.39 26.20
C ALA A 355 -3.08 -10.50 25.18
N ALA A 356 -3.11 -9.18 25.42
CA ALA A 356 -3.71 -8.20 24.53
C ALA A 356 -3.04 -8.19 23.14
N ILE A 357 -1.72 -8.34 23.08
CA ILE A 357 -0.98 -8.46 21.81
C ILE A 357 -1.41 -9.72 21.04
N ASN A 358 -1.50 -10.86 21.73
CA ASN A 358 -1.90 -12.11 21.10
C ASN A 358 -3.35 -12.06 20.61
N ASP A 359 -4.27 -11.48 21.39
CA ASP A 359 -5.66 -11.30 21.01
C ASP A 359 -5.81 -10.39 19.79
N LYS A 360 -5.08 -9.27 19.75
CA LYS A 360 -5.07 -8.39 18.57
C LYS A 360 -4.50 -9.08 17.34
N TYR A 361 -3.41 -9.84 17.50
CA TYR A 361 -2.78 -10.59 16.41
C TYR A 361 -3.69 -11.69 15.86
N PHE A 362 -4.50 -12.33 16.72
CA PHE A 362 -5.47 -13.36 16.32
C PHE A 362 -6.42 -12.86 15.22
N TYR A 363 -6.94 -11.64 15.35
CA TYR A 363 -7.79 -11.02 14.32
C TYR A 363 -6.98 -10.40 13.18
N SER A 364 -5.89 -9.69 13.48
CA SER A 364 -5.19 -8.89 12.48
C SER A 364 -4.27 -9.68 11.57
N GLY A 365 -3.70 -10.79 12.05
CA GLY A 365 -2.52 -11.40 11.43
C GLY A 365 -1.42 -10.35 11.19
N GLY A 366 -0.81 -10.38 10.01
CA GLY A 366 0.22 -9.42 9.58
C GLY A 366 -0.30 -8.05 9.10
N ASN A 367 -1.56 -7.70 9.37
CA ASN A 367 -2.15 -6.41 8.99
C ASN A 367 -2.05 -5.41 10.16
N LEU A 368 -1.05 -4.52 10.12
CA LEU A 368 -0.82 -3.53 11.19
C LEU A 368 -2.03 -2.60 11.40
N ARG A 369 -2.78 -2.26 10.34
CA ARG A 369 -3.97 -1.41 10.50
C ARG A 369 -5.00 -2.08 11.40
N HIS A 370 -5.28 -3.36 11.19
CA HIS A 370 -6.22 -4.11 12.02
C HIS A 370 -5.68 -4.32 13.44
N PHE A 371 -4.37 -4.55 13.57
CA PHE A 371 -3.70 -4.73 14.86
C PHE A 371 -3.87 -3.51 15.78
N LEU A 372 -3.77 -2.30 15.21
CA LEU A 372 -3.93 -1.04 15.94
C LEU A 372 -5.39 -0.64 16.18
N MET A 373 -6.36 -1.24 15.50
CA MET A 373 -7.78 -0.93 15.67
C MET A 373 -8.38 -1.55 16.94
N PRO A 374 -9.53 -1.04 17.43
CA PRO A 374 -10.35 -1.74 18.41
C PRO A 374 -10.73 -3.13 17.89
N GLN A 375 -10.72 -4.13 18.78
CA GLN A 375 -10.93 -5.54 18.42
C GLN A 375 -12.23 -5.76 17.62
N HIS A 376 -13.36 -5.23 18.10
CA HIS A 376 -14.65 -5.39 17.42
C HIS A 376 -14.68 -4.82 15.99
N ILE A 377 -13.88 -3.79 15.71
CA ILE A 377 -13.76 -3.23 14.35
C ILE A 377 -12.92 -4.15 13.46
N ALA A 378 -11.80 -4.66 13.98
CA ALA A 378 -10.95 -5.60 13.26
C ALA A 378 -11.69 -6.91 12.95
N GLU A 379 -12.46 -7.42 13.92
CA GLU A 379 -13.31 -8.60 13.77
C GLU A 379 -14.37 -8.40 12.70
N ASN A 380 -15.15 -7.32 12.76
CA ASN A 380 -16.14 -7.00 11.73
C ASN A 380 -15.52 -6.88 10.32
N ALA A 381 -14.32 -6.29 10.22
CA ALA A 381 -13.60 -6.20 8.95
C ALA A 381 -13.17 -7.57 8.42
N VAL A 382 -12.81 -8.50 9.30
CA VAL A 382 -12.50 -9.89 8.95
C VAL A 382 -13.77 -10.63 8.52
N ASP A 383 -14.89 -10.49 9.24
CA ASP A 383 -16.19 -11.07 8.88
C ASP A 383 -16.66 -10.63 7.51
N LEU A 384 -16.70 -9.32 7.25
CA LEU A 384 -17.10 -8.78 5.95
C LEU A 384 -16.22 -9.29 4.80
N ALA A 385 -14.93 -9.54 5.05
CA ALA A 385 -14.04 -10.11 4.05
C ALA A 385 -14.34 -11.60 3.81
N ILE A 386 -14.66 -12.37 4.87
CA ILE A 386 -15.00 -13.79 4.78
C ILE A 386 -16.35 -14.00 4.11
N ASP A 387 -17.37 -13.22 4.47
CA ASP A 387 -18.71 -13.29 3.86
C ASP A 387 -18.67 -13.07 2.34
N SER A 388 -17.61 -12.45 1.85
CA SER A 388 -17.39 -12.24 0.42
C SER A 388 -16.72 -13.42 -0.31
N ILE A 389 -16.25 -14.43 0.42
CA ILE A 389 -15.63 -15.64 -0.13
C ILE A 389 -16.72 -16.71 -0.32
N VAL A 390 -17.07 -16.97 -1.58
CA VAL A 390 -17.97 -18.07 -1.96
C VAL A 390 -17.22 -19.34 -2.35
N GLU A 391 -17.89 -20.49 -2.27
CA GLU A 391 -17.36 -21.79 -2.68
C GLU A 391 -16.84 -21.73 -4.13
N GLY A 392 -15.60 -22.16 -4.35
CA GLY A 392 -14.88 -22.04 -5.63
C GLY A 392 -13.90 -20.86 -5.72
N MET A 393 -14.04 -19.83 -4.88
CA MET A 393 -13.06 -18.74 -4.75
C MET A 393 -11.79 -19.16 -4.00
N ALA A 394 -11.85 -20.27 -3.25
CA ALA A 394 -10.71 -20.82 -2.51
C ALA A 394 -9.46 -20.99 -3.39
N LYS A 395 -9.65 -21.45 -4.64
CA LYS A 395 -8.57 -21.64 -5.64
C LYS A 395 -7.85 -20.34 -6.03
N HIS A 396 -8.43 -19.19 -5.70
CA HIS A 396 -7.88 -17.87 -5.97
C HIS A 396 -7.14 -17.26 -4.77
N LEU A 397 -7.23 -17.87 -3.58
CA LEU A 397 -6.53 -17.43 -2.35
C LEU A 397 -5.00 -17.53 -2.50
N GLU A 398 -4.52 -18.52 -3.26
CA GLU A 398 -3.09 -18.74 -3.54
C GLU A 398 -2.56 -17.89 -4.71
N SER A 399 -3.43 -17.19 -5.44
CA SER A 399 -3.07 -16.54 -6.70
C SER A 399 -3.12 -15.01 -6.60
N GLN A 400 -2.22 -14.33 -7.33
CA GLN A 400 -2.29 -12.88 -7.56
C GLN A 400 -3.63 -12.43 -8.15
N HIS A 401 -4.35 -13.38 -8.78
CA HIS A 401 -5.68 -13.16 -9.27
C HIS A 401 -6.62 -13.18 -8.07
N GLY A 402 -6.77 -12.03 -7.43
CA GLY A 402 -8.10 -11.66 -6.96
C GLY A 402 -9.02 -12.00 -8.12
N ALA A 403 -9.90 -12.97 -7.94
CA ALA A 403 -10.88 -13.32 -8.93
C ALA A 403 -11.52 -12.03 -9.44
N THR A 404 -12.26 -12.10 -10.52
CA THR A 404 -13.26 -11.07 -10.87
C THR A 404 -14.34 -10.86 -9.78
N SER A 405 -14.03 -11.15 -8.52
CA SER A 405 -14.75 -10.81 -7.31
C SER A 405 -14.98 -9.30 -7.26
N PRO A 406 -16.24 -8.86 -7.16
CA PRO A 406 -16.56 -7.48 -6.82
C PRO A 406 -16.19 -7.12 -5.36
N HIS A 407 -15.58 -8.02 -4.57
CA HIS A 407 -15.35 -7.85 -3.14
C HIS A 407 -13.86 -7.84 -2.73
N GLN A 408 -13.54 -7.03 -1.71
CA GLN A 408 -12.19 -6.76 -1.19
C GLN A 408 -11.62 -7.92 -0.34
N VAL A 409 -11.29 -9.04 -0.99
CA VAL A 409 -10.61 -10.16 -0.32
C VAL A 409 -9.13 -9.84 0.02
N ASP A 410 -8.59 -8.73 -0.51
CA ASP A 410 -7.23 -8.26 -0.21
C ASP A 410 -7.04 -7.81 1.24
N THR A 411 -8.12 -7.66 2.00
CA THR A 411 -8.11 -7.31 3.42
C THR A 411 -7.55 -8.44 4.31
N ILE A 412 -7.74 -9.70 3.91
CA ILE A 412 -7.29 -10.89 4.67
C ILE A 412 -6.17 -11.66 3.96
N ILE A 413 -6.09 -11.57 2.63
CA ILE A 413 -4.98 -12.14 1.85
C ILE A 413 -3.80 -11.18 1.90
N MET A 414 -2.68 -11.65 2.42
CA MET A 414 -1.46 -10.87 2.60
C MET A 414 -0.37 -11.30 1.62
N SER A 415 0.30 -10.32 1.02
CA SER A 415 1.45 -10.56 0.14
C SER A 415 2.74 -10.65 0.94
N GLY A 416 3.62 -11.60 0.59
CA GLY A 416 4.96 -11.71 1.14
C GLY A 416 6.00 -12.07 0.08
N ILE A 417 7.24 -12.24 0.53
CA ILE A 417 8.40 -12.52 -0.32
C ILE A 417 9.09 -13.79 0.17
N GLN A 418 9.42 -14.70 -0.75
CA GLN A 418 10.19 -15.90 -0.41
C GLN A 418 11.56 -15.51 0.14
N PRO A 419 12.03 -16.16 1.22
CA PRO A 419 13.37 -15.94 1.72
C PRO A 419 14.41 -16.30 0.67
N THR A 420 15.43 -15.46 0.54
CA THR A 420 16.59 -15.73 -0.32
C THR A 420 17.40 -16.86 0.30
N ASP A 421 17.66 -17.92 -0.46
CA ASP A 421 18.58 -18.98 -0.05
C ASP A 421 20.01 -18.41 0.04
N PRO A 422 20.68 -18.46 1.22
CA PRO A 422 22.03 -17.93 1.38
C PRO A 422 23.08 -18.64 0.50
N VAL A 423 22.81 -19.88 0.06
CA VAL A 423 23.81 -20.75 -0.58
C VAL A 423 23.94 -20.50 -2.08
N THR A 424 22.88 -20.03 -2.75
CA THR A 424 22.86 -19.89 -4.22
C THR A 424 23.29 -18.50 -4.73
N ASP A 425 23.49 -17.53 -3.85
CA ASP A 425 23.77 -16.13 -4.23
C ASP A 425 25.19 -15.66 -3.84
N SER A 426 26.18 -16.53 -3.91
CA SER A 426 27.61 -16.15 -3.82
C SER A 426 28.10 -15.27 -4.98
N ASN A 427 27.24 -15.01 -5.98
CA ASN A 427 27.46 -14.09 -7.11
C ASN A 427 26.45 -12.93 -7.13
N ALA A 428 25.78 -12.62 -6.01
CA ALA A 428 24.82 -11.52 -5.95
C ALA A 428 25.53 -10.17 -6.04
N ASP A 429 25.65 -9.68 -7.27
CA ASP A 429 26.00 -8.30 -7.60
C ASP A 429 24.84 -7.37 -7.18
N GLY A 430 24.42 -7.39 -5.91
CA GLY A 430 23.40 -6.55 -5.27
C GLY A 430 22.01 -6.43 -5.96
N THR A 431 21.72 -7.24 -6.99
CA THR A 431 20.66 -7.01 -7.98
C THR A 431 19.55 -8.06 -7.97
N THR A 432 19.67 -9.14 -7.19
CA THR A 432 18.60 -10.13 -6.92
C THR A 432 17.59 -9.58 -5.91
N ASN A 433 16.82 -8.58 -6.34
CA ASN A 433 15.86 -7.93 -5.49
C ASN A 433 14.50 -8.65 -5.52
N ASN A 434 14.25 -9.54 -4.56
CA ASN A 434 13.02 -10.33 -4.49
C ASN A 434 11.75 -9.45 -4.36
N TYR A 435 11.89 -8.18 -3.94
CA TYR A 435 10.78 -7.24 -3.86
C TYR A 435 10.20 -6.85 -5.23
N VAL A 436 10.92 -7.07 -6.35
CA VAL A 436 10.44 -6.75 -7.72
C VAL A 436 10.19 -7.98 -8.61
N ARG A 437 10.63 -9.17 -8.18
CA ARG A 437 10.51 -10.41 -8.94
C ARG A 437 9.20 -11.11 -8.59
N MET A 438 8.19 -11.03 -9.47
CA MET A 438 6.86 -11.61 -9.20
C MET A 438 6.90 -13.11 -8.86
N GLY A 439 7.83 -13.87 -9.43
CA GLY A 439 8.00 -15.30 -9.12
C GLY A 439 8.53 -15.59 -7.71
N GLN A 440 9.00 -14.57 -6.98
CA GLN A 440 9.47 -14.67 -5.59
C GLN A 440 8.39 -14.25 -4.59
N TRP A 441 7.19 -13.89 -5.05
CA TRP A 441 6.12 -13.44 -4.17
C TRP A 441 5.17 -14.58 -3.87
N PHE A 442 4.60 -14.57 -2.66
CA PHE A 442 3.53 -15.48 -2.28
C PHE A 442 2.38 -14.70 -1.65
N TYR A 443 1.23 -15.37 -1.54
CA TYR A 443 0.02 -14.83 -0.93
C TYR A 443 -0.47 -15.84 0.11
N ALA A 444 -0.83 -15.35 1.30
CA ALA A 444 -1.32 -16.19 2.38
C ALA A 444 -2.30 -15.43 3.26
N ILE A 445 -3.25 -16.15 3.86
CA ILE A 445 -4.07 -15.62 4.94
C ILE A 445 -3.26 -15.73 6.23
N THR A 446 -3.01 -14.60 6.89
CA THR A 446 -2.17 -14.55 8.10
C THR A 446 -2.97 -14.34 9.38
N SER A 447 -4.27 -14.01 9.25
CA SER A 447 -5.20 -13.92 10.38
C SER A 447 -5.67 -15.32 10.74
N GLU A 448 -5.47 -15.70 11.99
CA GLU A 448 -5.94 -16.98 12.51
C GLU A 448 -7.47 -17.01 12.60
N CYS A 449 -8.08 -15.92 13.04
CA CYS A 449 -9.54 -15.78 13.05
C CYS A 449 -10.11 -16.05 11.65
N ALA A 450 -9.48 -15.50 10.62
CA ALA A 450 -9.90 -15.72 9.23
C ALA A 450 -9.75 -17.18 8.80
N LEU A 451 -8.61 -17.82 9.10
CA LEU A 451 -8.38 -19.24 8.78
C LEU A 451 -9.38 -20.16 9.51
N ARG A 452 -9.69 -19.88 10.78
CA ARG A 452 -10.67 -20.65 11.58
C ARG A 452 -12.07 -20.59 11.00
N ARG A 453 -12.51 -19.40 10.59
CA ARG A 453 -13.82 -19.18 9.97
C ARG A 453 -13.89 -19.78 8.55
N LEU A 454 -12.78 -19.75 7.80
CA LEU A 454 -12.70 -20.35 6.46
C LEU A 454 -12.54 -21.88 6.47
N ALA A 455 -12.26 -22.49 7.62
CA ALA A 455 -12.04 -23.94 7.74
C ALA A 455 -13.24 -24.81 7.34
N GLN A 456 -14.43 -24.27 7.10
CA GLN A 456 -15.56 -25.02 6.55
C GLN A 456 -15.69 -24.88 5.01
N ILE A 457 -14.97 -23.92 4.41
CA ILE A 457 -15.15 -23.50 3.01
C ILE A 457 -13.95 -23.91 2.15
N ILE A 458 -12.74 -23.87 2.70
CA ILE A 458 -11.51 -24.13 1.95
C ILE A 458 -11.03 -25.58 2.14
N PRO A 459 -10.46 -26.24 1.12
CA PRO A 459 -10.03 -27.62 1.23
C PRO A 459 -8.76 -27.77 2.10
N PRO A 460 -8.49 -28.99 2.62
CA PRO A 460 -7.32 -29.25 3.47
C PRO A 460 -5.97 -28.87 2.83
N SER A 461 -5.87 -28.91 1.49
CA SER A 461 -4.66 -28.56 0.74
C SER A 461 -4.24 -27.09 0.91
N GLU A 462 -5.18 -26.18 1.15
CA GLU A 462 -4.89 -24.76 1.34
C GLU A 462 -4.12 -24.54 2.65
N PHE A 463 -4.50 -25.24 3.73
CA PHE A 463 -3.77 -25.19 5.00
C PHE A 463 -2.36 -25.78 4.87
N GLN A 464 -2.19 -26.81 4.04
CA GLN A 464 -0.86 -27.36 3.72
C GLN A 464 0.02 -26.33 2.99
N ALA A 465 -0.56 -25.53 2.08
CA ALA A 465 0.15 -24.47 1.38
C ALA A 465 0.53 -23.30 2.32
N VAL A 466 -0.37 -22.90 3.22
CA VAL A 466 -0.07 -21.90 4.28
C VAL A 466 1.02 -22.43 5.21
N TRP A 467 0.98 -23.70 5.58
CA TRP A 467 2.04 -24.32 6.40
C TRP A 467 3.39 -24.31 5.70
N LEU A 468 3.45 -24.67 4.41
CA LEU A 468 4.69 -24.64 3.63
C LEU A 468 5.25 -23.22 3.52
N THR A 469 4.36 -22.24 3.36
CA THR A 469 4.70 -20.81 3.39
C THR A 469 5.33 -20.43 4.73
N GLY A 470 4.69 -20.77 5.86
CA GLY A 470 5.24 -20.52 7.19
C GLY A 470 6.58 -21.24 7.41
N HIS A 471 6.73 -22.47 6.90
CA HIS A 471 7.99 -23.21 6.96
C HIS A 471 9.12 -22.48 6.24
N ASN A 472 8.88 -22.07 4.99
CA ASN A 472 9.89 -21.37 4.20
C ASN A 472 10.31 -20.06 4.87
N LEU A 473 9.35 -19.32 5.46
CA LEU A 473 9.62 -18.07 6.16
C LEU A 473 10.32 -18.21 7.51
N GLY A 474 10.43 -19.43 8.05
CA GLY A 474 10.78 -19.63 9.45
C GLY A 474 9.72 -19.09 10.42
N ASP A 475 8.49 -18.87 9.96
CA ASP A 475 7.38 -18.38 10.78
C ASP A 475 6.67 -19.56 11.47
N GLY A 476 7.19 -19.91 12.65
CA GLY A 476 6.64 -20.99 13.48
C GLY A 476 5.19 -20.77 13.92
N VAL A 477 4.74 -19.51 13.98
CA VAL A 477 3.37 -19.16 14.37
C VAL A 477 2.42 -19.46 13.23
N LEU A 478 2.75 -19.00 12.01
CA LEU A 478 1.95 -19.29 10.82
C LEU A 478 1.87 -20.81 10.57
N LYS A 479 2.97 -21.55 10.79
CA LYS A 479 2.95 -23.03 10.75
C LYS A 479 1.99 -23.61 11.78
N GLY A 480 1.99 -23.11 13.01
CA GLY A 480 1.11 -23.56 14.09
C GLY A 480 -0.36 -23.38 13.72
N VAL A 481 -0.71 -22.16 13.32
CA VAL A 481 -2.06 -21.79 12.89
C VAL A 481 -2.53 -22.66 11.72
N ALA A 482 -1.68 -22.88 10.72
CA ALA A 482 -2.02 -23.71 9.57
C ALA A 482 -2.26 -25.19 9.95
N PHE A 483 -1.40 -25.74 10.81
CA PHE A 483 -1.54 -27.12 11.29
C PHE A 483 -2.83 -27.31 12.10
N GLU A 484 -3.09 -26.42 13.06
CA GLU A 484 -4.29 -26.44 13.88
C GLU A 484 -5.57 -26.38 13.03
N ASN A 485 -5.64 -25.42 12.09
CA ASN A 485 -6.80 -25.26 11.24
C ASN A 485 -6.98 -26.40 10.23
N TYR A 486 -5.90 -27.09 9.82
CA TYR A 486 -6.02 -28.32 9.03
C TYR A 486 -6.76 -29.42 9.81
N ILE A 487 -6.47 -29.61 11.09
CA ILE A 487 -7.17 -30.58 11.94
C ILE A 487 -8.66 -30.25 12.03
N HIS A 488 -8.95 -28.99 12.36
CA HIS A 488 -10.34 -28.54 12.48
C HIS A 488 -11.09 -28.67 11.15
N ASN A 489 -10.46 -28.34 10.03
CA ASN A 489 -11.03 -28.51 8.69
C ASN A 489 -11.39 -29.97 8.40
N LEU A 490 -10.49 -30.92 8.69
CA LEU A 490 -10.78 -32.33 8.52
C LEU A 490 -11.99 -32.77 9.34
N ALA A 491 -12.06 -32.35 10.61
CA ALA A 491 -13.17 -32.67 11.50
C ALA A 491 -14.49 -32.05 11.01
N MET A 492 -14.48 -30.77 10.61
CA MET A 492 -15.67 -30.08 10.09
C MET A 492 -16.21 -30.68 8.79
N HIS A 493 -15.35 -31.33 7.99
CA HIS A 493 -15.74 -32.07 6.78
C HIS A 493 -16.05 -33.55 7.04
N HIS A 494 -16.29 -33.94 8.29
CA HIS A 494 -16.65 -35.30 8.70
C HIS A 494 -15.61 -36.36 8.33
N ASN A 495 -14.34 -35.97 8.19
CA ASN A 495 -13.29 -36.92 7.91
C ASN A 495 -12.90 -37.68 9.16
N LYS A 496 -12.56 -38.96 8.98
CA LYS A 496 -11.86 -39.74 9.99
C LYS A 496 -10.43 -39.21 10.14
N ILE A 497 -10.00 -38.97 11.37
CA ILE A 497 -8.67 -38.50 11.71
C ILE A 497 -7.92 -39.63 12.41
N ASP A 498 -6.97 -40.24 11.70
CA ASP A 498 -6.11 -41.29 12.24
C ASP A 498 -4.95 -40.69 13.04
N LEU A 499 -4.67 -41.28 14.20
CA LEU A 499 -3.67 -40.84 15.17
C LEU A 499 -2.73 -41.99 15.55
N LYS A 500 -1.45 -41.65 15.72
CA LYS A 500 -0.48 -42.49 16.43
C LYS A 500 -0.32 -41.90 17.82
N VAL A 501 -0.82 -42.61 18.83
CA VAL A 501 -0.91 -42.13 20.22
C VAL A 501 0.14 -42.80 21.09
N LEU A 502 0.83 -42.00 21.89
CA LEU A 502 1.87 -42.38 22.85
C LEU A 502 1.48 -41.88 24.24
N GLU A 503 1.61 -42.72 25.26
CA GLU A 503 1.49 -42.26 26.65
C GLU A 503 2.62 -41.27 26.99
N TYR A 504 2.30 -40.13 27.59
CA TYR A 504 3.30 -39.15 27.97
C TYR A 504 4.24 -39.74 29.02
N ARG A 505 5.55 -39.66 28.76
CA ARG A 505 6.60 -40.13 29.67
C ARG A 505 7.52 -38.97 30.04
N PRO A 506 7.58 -38.58 31.33
CA PRO A 506 8.45 -37.50 31.80
C PRO A 506 9.95 -37.74 31.54
N LYS A 507 10.37 -39.00 31.52
CA LYS A 507 11.75 -39.43 31.29
C LYS A 507 11.78 -40.47 30.18
N MET A 508 12.52 -40.21 29.10
CA MET A 508 12.83 -41.24 28.12
C MET A 508 13.85 -42.21 28.71
N THR A 509 13.49 -43.48 28.79
CA THR A 509 14.44 -44.55 29.13
C THR A 509 15.33 -44.79 27.90
N ALA A 510 16.63 -44.50 28.02
CA ALA A 510 17.58 -44.71 26.94
C ALA A 510 17.52 -46.18 26.45
N GLY A 511 17.32 -46.37 25.14
CA GLY A 511 17.27 -47.70 24.50
C GLY A 511 15.89 -48.36 24.42
N VAL A 512 14.82 -47.76 24.96
CA VAL A 512 13.45 -48.28 24.82
C VAL A 512 12.72 -47.54 23.69
N ALA A 513 12.27 -48.28 22.67
CA ALA A 513 11.50 -47.70 21.58
C ALA A 513 10.12 -47.20 22.05
N SER A 514 9.69 -46.05 21.53
CA SER A 514 8.32 -45.55 21.71
C SER A 514 7.32 -46.53 21.09
N VAL A 515 6.35 -46.99 21.88
CA VAL A 515 5.26 -47.87 21.41
C VAL A 515 4.03 -47.02 21.18
N TYR A 516 3.63 -46.91 19.92
CA TYR A 516 2.45 -46.15 19.51
C TYR A 516 1.25 -47.06 19.36
N THR A 517 0.09 -46.54 19.76
CA THR A 517 -1.22 -47.14 19.51
C THR A 517 -1.88 -46.46 18.31
N ASP A 518 -2.57 -47.25 17.50
CA ASP A 518 -3.36 -46.77 16.37
C ASP A 518 -4.76 -46.43 16.88
N GLU A 519 -5.07 -45.14 16.92
CA GLU A 519 -6.37 -44.64 17.37
C GLU A 519 -6.93 -43.70 16.31
N ALA A 520 -8.22 -43.40 16.38
CA ALA A 520 -8.84 -42.44 15.49
C ALA A 520 -10.09 -41.83 16.11
N PHE A 521 -10.44 -40.64 15.65
CA PHE A 521 -11.75 -40.06 15.90
C PHE A 521 -12.42 -39.65 14.60
N GLU A 522 -13.74 -39.67 14.58
CA GLU A 522 -14.56 -39.31 13.44
C GLU A 522 -15.58 -38.28 13.92
N ALA A 523 -15.50 -37.08 13.37
CA ALA A 523 -16.36 -35.97 13.74
C ALA A 523 -17.68 -36.02 12.94
N LYS A 524 -18.61 -36.88 13.34
CA LYS A 524 -19.91 -37.06 12.68
C LYS A 524 -20.86 -35.91 12.98
N ALA A 525 -20.73 -35.29 14.15
CA ALA A 525 -21.49 -34.13 14.56
C ALA A 525 -20.55 -33.04 15.13
N PRO A 526 -19.73 -32.41 14.28
CA PRO A 526 -18.83 -31.36 14.72
C PRO A 526 -19.60 -30.07 15.03
N GLU A 527 -19.24 -29.41 16.13
CA GLU A 527 -19.79 -28.12 16.53
C GLU A 527 -18.67 -27.09 16.74
N THR A 528 -18.96 -25.83 16.41
CA THR A 528 -18.12 -24.69 16.78
C THR A 528 -18.99 -23.71 17.58
N SER A 529 -18.63 -23.47 18.85
CA SER A 529 -19.37 -22.58 19.75
C SER A 529 -18.46 -22.08 20.88
N GLY A 530 -18.81 -20.93 21.49
CA GLY A 530 -18.04 -20.34 22.59
C GLY A 530 -17.06 -19.24 22.16
N ASN A 531 -17.41 -17.99 22.47
CA ASN A 531 -16.58 -16.80 22.19
C ASN A 531 -15.74 -16.33 23.39
N ASN A 532 -16.07 -16.84 24.58
CA ASN A 532 -15.41 -16.56 25.85
C ASN A 532 -15.41 -17.82 26.71
N THR A 533 -14.64 -17.81 27.80
CA THR A 533 -14.47 -18.98 28.68
C THR A 533 -15.79 -19.50 29.24
N VAL A 534 -16.73 -18.62 29.61
CA VAL A 534 -18.05 -19.02 30.15
C VAL A 534 -18.88 -19.77 29.11
N GLU A 535 -18.91 -19.27 27.87
CA GLU A 535 -19.61 -19.96 26.78
C GLU A 535 -18.92 -21.28 26.40
N CYS A 536 -17.58 -21.34 26.46
CA CYS A 536 -16.84 -22.58 26.25
C CYS A 536 -17.18 -23.64 27.29
N ASP A 537 -17.23 -23.28 28.58
CA ASP A 537 -17.62 -24.19 29.66
C ASP A 537 -19.05 -24.72 29.44
N ALA A 538 -19.98 -23.83 29.10
CA ALA A 538 -21.35 -24.21 28.79
C ALA A 538 -21.44 -25.17 27.59
N ALA A 539 -20.62 -24.96 26.56
CA ALA A 539 -20.57 -25.83 25.39
C ALA A 539 -19.99 -27.21 25.72
N MET A 540 -18.92 -27.30 26.52
CA MET A 540 -18.37 -28.58 26.98
C MET A 540 -19.36 -29.37 27.83
N VAL A 541 -20.07 -28.71 28.75
CA VAL A 541 -21.14 -29.34 29.55
C VAL A 541 -22.26 -29.86 28.66
N SER A 542 -22.67 -29.08 27.64
CA SER A 542 -23.67 -29.51 26.66
C SER A 542 -23.19 -30.75 25.88
N MET A 543 -21.95 -30.73 25.39
CA MET A 543 -21.33 -31.82 24.63
C MET A 543 -21.33 -33.15 25.39
N ALA A 544 -21.17 -33.13 26.72
CA ALA A 544 -21.17 -34.33 27.55
C ALA A 544 -22.46 -35.16 27.43
N SER A 545 -23.59 -34.50 27.13
CA SER A 545 -24.92 -35.10 27.05
C SER A 545 -25.54 -35.03 25.63
N SER A 546 -24.81 -34.52 24.64
CA SER A 546 -25.29 -34.31 23.28
C SER A 546 -24.64 -35.29 22.28
N PRO A 547 -25.17 -35.42 21.05
CA PRO A 547 -24.55 -36.23 20.00
C PRO A 547 -23.26 -35.63 19.43
N VAL A 548 -22.85 -34.42 19.87
CA VAL A 548 -21.62 -33.76 19.43
C VAL A 548 -20.42 -34.63 19.80
N ASP A 549 -19.62 -34.98 18.80
CA ASP A 549 -18.42 -35.83 18.95
C ASP A 549 -17.12 -35.06 18.71
N TYR A 550 -17.21 -33.83 18.20
CA TYR A 550 -16.11 -32.92 18.08
C TYR A 550 -16.57 -31.49 18.35
N TRP A 551 -15.91 -30.81 19.27
CA TRP A 551 -16.21 -29.43 19.59
C TRP A 551 -14.94 -28.58 19.57
N ARG A 552 -15.06 -27.35 19.08
CA ARG A 552 -13.98 -26.35 19.17
C ARG A 552 -14.54 -24.96 19.50
N PRO A 553 -13.77 -24.10 20.21
CA PRO A 553 -14.15 -22.72 20.46
C PRO A 553 -14.03 -21.84 19.22
N TYR A 554 -14.82 -20.76 19.15
CA TYR A 554 -14.67 -19.75 18.08
C TYR A 554 -13.35 -18.97 18.22
N THR A 555 -12.95 -18.71 19.45
CA THR A 555 -11.80 -17.87 19.81
C THR A 555 -10.77 -18.67 20.61
N ARG A 556 -9.66 -18.03 21.02
CA ARG A 556 -8.64 -18.64 21.90
C ARG A 556 -8.97 -18.48 23.38
N SER A 557 -10.24 -18.66 23.75
CA SER A 557 -10.70 -18.44 25.13
C SER A 557 -10.26 -19.49 26.14
N LEU A 558 -9.69 -20.61 25.67
CA LEU A 558 -9.16 -21.68 26.51
C LEU A 558 -7.62 -21.72 26.36
N PRO A 559 -6.86 -21.59 27.46
CA PRO A 559 -5.39 -21.50 27.39
C PRO A 559 -4.69 -22.84 27.08
N THR A 560 -5.34 -23.97 27.35
CA THR A 560 -4.73 -25.31 27.32
C THR A 560 -5.44 -26.32 26.43
N ILE A 561 -6.52 -25.93 25.75
CA ILE A 561 -7.31 -26.83 24.91
C ILE A 561 -7.75 -26.07 23.66
N ASP A 562 -7.50 -26.66 22.49
CA ASP A 562 -7.93 -26.12 21.20
C ASP A 562 -9.20 -26.81 20.69
N CYS A 563 -9.47 -28.04 21.12
CA CYS A 563 -10.72 -28.75 20.84
C CYS A 563 -10.96 -29.93 21.80
N VAL A 564 -12.19 -30.43 21.80
CA VAL A 564 -12.61 -31.63 22.53
C VAL A 564 -13.16 -32.65 21.53
N ALA A 565 -12.75 -33.91 21.64
CA ALA A 565 -13.20 -34.97 20.75
C ALA A 565 -13.59 -36.24 21.52
N LYS A 566 -14.69 -36.88 21.12
CA LYS A 566 -15.03 -38.24 21.53
C LYS A 566 -14.29 -39.22 20.63
N LEU A 567 -13.55 -40.15 21.22
CA LEU A 567 -12.77 -41.14 20.48
C LEU A 567 -12.74 -42.48 21.21
N THR A 568 -12.37 -43.52 20.48
CA THR A 568 -12.08 -44.82 21.08
C THR A 568 -10.58 -44.93 21.32
N ILE A 569 -10.18 -45.30 22.53
CA ILE A 569 -8.78 -45.62 22.86
C ILE A 569 -8.76 -47.04 23.41
N SER A 570 -8.00 -47.92 22.75
CA SER A 570 -7.88 -49.33 23.15
C SER A 570 -9.24 -50.03 23.34
N GLY A 571 -10.21 -49.70 22.48
CA GLY A 571 -11.56 -50.29 22.48
C GLY A 571 -12.53 -49.72 23.52
N GLN A 572 -12.15 -48.68 24.26
CA GLN A 572 -13.03 -47.97 25.22
C GLN A 572 -13.33 -46.57 24.72
N GLU A 573 -14.49 -46.01 25.08
CA GLU A 573 -14.87 -44.63 24.74
C GLU A 573 -14.23 -43.62 25.71
N TRP A 574 -13.68 -42.55 25.14
CA TRP A 574 -13.00 -41.47 25.85
C TRP A 574 -13.44 -40.11 25.31
N VAL A 575 -13.29 -39.09 26.15
CA VAL A 575 -13.26 -37.68 25.77
C VAL A 575 -11.81 -37.22 25.83
N ALA A 576 -11.26 -36.84 24.68
CA ALA A 576 -9.96 -36.18 24.61
C ALA A 576 -10.11 -34.66 24.68
N LEU A 577 -9.39 -34.08 25.64
CA LEU A 577 -9.10 -32.65 25.73
C LEU A 577 -7.81 -32.42 24.92
N ILE A 578 -7.94 -31.86 23.72
CA ILE A 578 -6.85 -31.83 22.73
C ILE A 578 -6.25 -30.43 22.67
N GLN A 579 -4.94 -30.36 22.82
CA GLN A 579 -4.13 -29.19 22.50
C GLN A 579 -3.31 -29.46 21.24
N ILE A 580 -3.47 -28.63 20.22
CA ILE A 580 -2.80 -28.76 18.93
C ILE A 580 -1.60 -27.80 18.93
N THR A 581 -0.40 -28.34 18.72
CA THR A 581 0.81 -27.53 18.81
C THR A 581 1.92 -27.99 17.89
N THR A 582 2.71 -27.04 17.40
CA THR A 582 3.97 -27.31 16.69
C THR A 582 5.18 -27.27 17.62
N ARG A 583 4.98 -26.96 18.91
CA ARG A 583 6.06 -26.88 19.90
C ARG A 583 6.37 -28.27 20.45
N ASN A 584 7.65 -28.50 20.73
CA ASN A 584 8.11 -29.69 21.45
C ASN A 584 8.00 -29.53 22.97
N THR A 585 7.74 -28.32 23.48
CA THR A 585 7.60 -28.05 24.92
C THR A 585 6.36 -27.21 25.17
N LEU A 586 5.55 -27.61 26.16
CA LEU A 586 4.29 -26.95 26.46
C LEU A 586 4.04 -26.79 27.96
N ASN A 587 3.60 -25.60 28.37
CA ASN A 587 3.15 -25.35 29.73
C ASN A 587 1.75 -25.91 29.93
N ILE A 588 1.57 -26.77 30.92
CA ILE A 588 0.27 -27.36 31.24
C ILE A 588 -0.30 -26.71 32.49
N ASP A 589 -1.51 -26.17 32.38
CA ASP A 589 -2.31 -25.74 33.51
C ASP A 589 -3.14 -26.92 34.00
N VAL A 590 -2.67 -27.55 35.07
CA VAL A 590 -3.30 -28.74 35.65
C VAL A 590 -4.67 -28.42 36.25
N GLU A 591 -4.81 -27.26 36.89
CA GLU A 591 -6.07 -26.87 37.53
C GLU A 591 -7.15 -26.66 36.48
N ALA A 592 -6.82 -25.93 35.40
CA ALA A 592 -7.72 -25.75 34.28
C ALA A 592 -8.07 -27.09 33.60
N LEU A 593 -7.06 -27.96 33.37
CA LEU A 593 -7.29 -29.27 32.77
C LEU A 593 -8.26 -30.15 33.58
N GLU A 594 -8.09 -30.20 34.90
CA GLU A 594 -8.97 -30.97 35.77
C GLU A 594 -10.39 -30.36 35.86
N ALA A 595 -10.49 -29.02 35.83
CA ALA A 595 -11.77 -28.33 35.72
C ALA A 595 -12.50 -28.71 34.43
N TYR A 596 -11.83 -28.69 33.28
CA TYR A 596 -12.44 -29.07 32.01
C TYR A 596 -12.84 -30.54 31.96
N ALA A 597 -12.01 -31.44 32.51
CA ALA A 597 -12.35 -32.86 32.62
C ALA A 597 -13.59 -33.09 33.51
N SER A 598 -13.80 -32.26 34.52
CA SER A 598 -14.95 -32.38 35.43
C SER A 598 -16.31 -32.14 34.76
N HIS A 599 -16.34 -31.49 33.59
CA HIS A 599 -17.55 -31.32 32.78
C HIS A 599 -18.07 -32.63 32.18
N PHE A 600 -17.26 -33.71 32.19
CA PHE A 600 -17.60 -35.01 31.62
C PHE A 600 -17.60 -36.13 32.67
N PRO A 601 -18.43 -36.05 33.73
CA PRO A 601 -18.34 -36.95 34.89
C PRO A 601 -18.65 -38.42 34.59
N GLN A 602 -19.33 -38.70 33.47
CA GLN A 602 -19.68 -40.06 33.03
C GLN A 602 -18.68 -40.64 32.02
N TRP A 603 -17.68 -39.86 31.60
CA TRP A 603 -16.72 -40.25 30.58
C TRP A 603 -15.33 -40.44 31.17
N LYS A 604 -14.52 -41.27 30.52
CA LYS A 604 -13.08 -41.24 30.74
C LYS A 604 -12.50 -40.07 29.97
N CYS A 605 -11.80 -39.18 30.67
CA CYS A 605 -11.12 -38.05 30.04
C CYS A 605 -9.63 -38.32 29.91
N CYS A 606 -9.02 -37.87 28.82
CA CYS A 606 -7.57 -37.77 28.69
C CYS A 606 -7.18 -36.44 28.06
N TYR A 607 -5.95 -36.01 28.32
CA TYR A 607 -5.33 -34.91 27.60
C TYR A 607 -4.50 -35.47 26.44
N ILE A 608 -4.58 -34.83 25.26
CA ILE A 608 -3.75 -35.17 24.11
C ILE A 608 -3.04 -33.91 23.60
N ALA A 609 -1.71 -33.90 23.65
CA ALA A 609 -0.91 -32.98 22.86
C ALA A 609 -0.79 -33.52 21.42
N LEU A 610 -1.51 -32.92 20.47
CA LEU A 610 -1.46 -33.28 19.07
C LEU A 610 -0.36 -32.47 18.35
N VAL A 611 0.69 -33.16 17.93
CA VAL A 611 1.90 -32.59 17.33
C VAL A 611 2.07 -32.98 15.86
N PRO A 612 2.93 -32.30 15.07
CA PRO A 612 2.96 -32.47 13.62
C PRO A 612 3.50 -33.83 13.17
N ASP A 613 4.46 -34.38 13.88
CA ASP A 613 5.20 -35.56 13.42
C ASP A 613 5.75 -36.39 14.58
N LYS A 614 6.25 -37.58 14.21
CA LYS A 614 6.84 -38.55 15.12
C LYS A 614 8.03 -37.99 15.90
N GLU A 615 8.88 -37.18 15.24
CA GLU A 615 10.07 -36.62 15.89
C GLU A 615 9.68 -35.67 17.01
N THR A 616 8.72 -34.78 16.74
CA THR A 616 8.14 -33.88 17.74
C THR A 616 7.47 -34.67 18.86
N CYS A 617 6.76 -35.75 18.53
CA CYS A 617 6.08 -36.60 19.50
C CYS A 617 7.06 -37.30 20.45
N ASP A 618 8.14 -37.90 19.92
CA ASP A 618 9.18 -38.56 20.72
C ASP A 618 9.93 -37.55 21.62
N GLY A 619 10.16 -36.34 21.10
CA GLY A 619 10.84 -35.24 21.81
C GLY A 619 9.95 -34.42 22.75
N PHE A 620 8.64 -34.65 22.77
CA PHE A 620 7.69 -33.76 23.45
C PHE A 620 7.86 -33.73 24.96
N ARG A 621 7.78 -32.53 25.57
CA ARG A 621 7.89 -32.31 27.02
C ARG A 621 6.81 -31.37 27.52
N LEU A 622 6.24 -31.70 28.67
CA LEU A 622 5.40 -30.78 29.43
C LEU A 622 6.26 -29.95 30.39
N SER A 623 5.70 -28.83 30.81
CA SER A 623 6.25 -27.93 31.82
C SER A 623 5.13 -27.65 32.83
N PRO A 624 5.25 -28.12 34.09
CA PRO A 624 6.34 -28.94 34.61
C PRO A 624 6.47 -30.31 33.92
N VAL A 625 7.67 -30.91 33.96
CA VAL A 625 7.98 -32.19 33.28
C VAL A 625 7.19 -33.37 33.83
N GLU A 626 6.96 -33.38 35.15
CA GLU A 626 6.13 -34.34 35.87
C GLU A 626 4.91 -33.61 36.45
N PRO A 627 3.89 -33.28 35.64
CA PRO A 627 2.70 -32.61 36.13
C PRO A 627 1.86 -33.58 36.97
N HIS A 628 1.42 -33.13 38.14
CA HIS A 628 0.61 -33.92 39.06
C HIS A 628 -0.88 -33.78 38.73
N THR A 629 -1.38 -34.59 37.80
CA THR A 629 -2.80 -34.59 37.41
C THR A 629 -3.41 -35.99 37.46
N ARG A 630 -4.73 -36.04 37.69
CA ARG A 630 -5.53 -37.27 37.57
C ARG A 630 -5.92 -37.60 36.13
N VAL A 631 -5.81 -36.64 35.22
CA VAL A 631 -6.14 -36.81 33.81
C VAL A 631 -4.96 -37.50 33.11
N PRO A 632 -5.14 -38.69 32.50
CA PRO A 632 -4.09 -39.33 31.72
C PRO A 632 -3.57 -38.43 30.61
N LEU A 633 -2.24 -38.35 30.49
CA LEU A 633 -1.55 -37.47 29.56
C LEU A 633 -0.99 -38.27 28.39
N LYS A 634 -1.32 -37.85 27.17
CA LYS A 634 -0.90 -38.50 25.94
C LYS A 634 -0.32 -37.48 24.97
N VAL A 635 0.51 -37.96 24.06
CA VAL A 635 1.03 -37.20 22.91
C VAL A 635 0.67 -37.98 21.65
N ALA A 636 0.23 -37.30 20.61
CA ALA A 636 -0.17 -37.94 19.37
C ALA A 636 0.32 -37.16 18.15
N TYR A 637 0.45 -37.85 17.01
CA TYR A 637 0.63 -37.20 15.71
C TYR A 637 -0.25 -37.87 14.65
N MET A 638 -0.53 -37.13 13.57
CA MET A 638 -1.25 -37.66 12.41
C MET A 638 -0.28 -38.25 11.38
N PRO A 639 -0.38 -39.55 11.02
CA PRO A 639 0.48 -40.15 10.00
C PRO A 639 0.42 -39.45 8.65
N ALA A 640 -0.78 -39.05 8.22
CA ALA A 640 -0.98 -38.36 6.94
C ALA A 640 -0.25 -37.00 6.89
N TRP A 641 -0.34 -36.22 7.97
CA TRP A 641 0.35 -34.94 8.07
C TRP A 641 1.88 -35.13 8.19
N SER A 642 2.32 -36.07 9.02
CA SER A 642 3.74 -36.40 9.16
C SER A 642 4.36 -36.83 7.82
N ALA A 643 3.64 -37.62 7.02
CA ALA A 643 4.07 -37.98 5.67
C ALA A 643 4.14 -36.77 4.73
N PHE A 644 3.15 -35.87 4.76
CA PHE A 644 3.18 -34.62 4.02
C PHE A 644 4.44 -33.79 4.37
N VAL A 645 4.69 -33.56 5.65
CA VAL A 645 5.87 -32.82 6.14
C VAL A 645 7.16 -33.47 5.65
N ALA A 646 7.30 -34.79 5.80
CA ALA A 646 8.50 -35.52 5.39
C ALA A 646 8.75 -35.46 3.87
N THR A 647 7.71 -35.49 3.04
CA THR A 647 7.84 -35.41 1.58
C THR A 647 8.21 -34.01 1.07
N LYS A 648 7.77 -32.96 1.78
CA LYS A 648 8.04 -31.58 1.39
C LYS A 648 9.39 -31.08 1.90
N ILE A 649 9.77 -31.42 3.12
CA ILE A 649 11.08 -31.05 3.67
C ILE A 649 12.21 -31.70 2.87
N LYS A 650 12.09 -32.95 2.42
CA LYS A 650 13.13 -33.63 1.63
C LYS A 650 13.36 -33.09 0.20
N LYS A 651 12.49 -32.19 -0.28
CA LYS A 651 12.59 -31.59 -1.64
C LYS A 651 13.30 -30.24 -1.65
N TYR A 652 13.64 -29.72 -0.47
CA TYR A 652 14.45 -28.53 -0.25
C TYR A 652 15.65 -28.93 0.61
#